data_AF-A0ABD5K7I8-F1
#
_entry.id   AF-A0ABD5K7I8-F1
#
_cell.length_a   1.000
_cell.length_b   1.000
_cell.length_c   1.000
_cell.angle_alpha   90.00
_cell.angle_beta   90.00
_cell.angle_gamma   90.00
#
_symmetry.space_group_name_H-M   'P 1'
#
loop_
_entity.id
_entity.type
_entity.pdbx_description
1 polymer ?
#
loop_
_entity_poly.entity_id
_entity_poly.type
_entity_poly.pdbx_seq_one_letter_code
_entity_poly.pdbx_strand_id
1 'polypeptide(L)'
;MTTYFSEPQSMYYRFGEDQDQVLKVLAERYIGANAQADFVYRVFQKSGILQNEKGLYDLNLGKRFPDAPKDHISYAAALVWGDEDRNLDVLVRCYGPVRFYFNEQMVYRSTVMDEISPDATVKLSIDIKPGWNTIWLEMKNTPAGFGCQFGSDEGKVRILNVFAPFQERQGQAGWVFSQPNRVASKQPDLLGKESDFSLNWLPETGWSDEDKTKPAFERIFGNLPGKHAYAWTHLNNNDSTGSQVRLSGQSSGSLSIWISGKPVAQVKEAGSFEVDIPVPFGRSDLLVRSECNTTAGSWHFNLNATVSGKLLSLELPQRVHGASGESWLYVGPFESEVEPDLADLTRTDRVYQTGLEQTYWRLDQPDAWIRPYYENAMLSNKWTVGSVTNYGRWDYPLGVTVYGLLRTGRYLQRPDITRYAAEHVQACTQMYEYSLWDREQYGFPAVNQQLVMLKMLDNCGSFGSAMLEAYSECHEPTFLPIAERIADFMLSRLERQEDGAFYRTCVGEYAENTMWADDLYMSTPFLVRYARVTGNSAALDEAARQFSLYRKYLFMPEFKIMSHVYDFKYGQATQIPWGRGNGWTLFSLTEVLEALPVEHPERPALIDFFNELCEGYAALQGESGLWHQVLNVPQTYEEASCTAMFAYGFARGVRFGWFKDPEVYVTAAERAWKGLICKAIDRQGNVHGVCSGSRYAFTAEYYDQDLRTVTNDNHGIGIMMLAGTEVAKMKKHLAEHRVSSPAVSHS
;
A
#
# COMPACT_ATOMS: atom_id res chain seq x y z
N MET A 1 -10.42 -27.00 -22.98
CA MET A 1 -10.13 -25.63 -23.46
C MET A 1 -10.75 -24.65 -22.49
N THR A 2 -9.96 -23.80 -21.86
CA THR A 2 -10.48 -22.73 -21.02
C THR A 2 -10.90 -21.57 -21.93
N THR A 3 -12.18 -21.22 -21.88
CA THR A 3 -12.73 -20.07 -22.61
C THR A 3 -13.36 -19.16 -21.58
N TYR A 4 -12.74 -18.02 -21.30
CA TYR A 4 -13.20 -17.08 -20.27
C TYR A 4 -14.40 -16.24 -20.74
N PHE A 5 -14.48 -15.97 -22.04
CA PHE A 5 -15.56 -15.23 -22.69
C PHE A 5 -15.75 -15.72 -24.13
N SER A 6 -16.91 -15.43 -24.74
CA SER A 6 -17.18 -15.80 -26.13
C SER A 6 -16.38 -14.97 -27.13
N GLU A 7 -16.08 -15.52 -28.31
CA GLU A 7 -15.27 -14.86 -29.35
C GLU A 7 -15.71 -13.41 -29.67
N PRO A 8 -17.01 -13.05 -29.79
CA PRO A 8 -17.43 -11.66 -30.02
C PRO A 8 -17.12 -10.69 -28.87
N GLN A 9 -16.79 -11.20 -27.67
CA GLN A 9 -16.30 -10.41 -26.54
C GLN A 9 -14.78 -10.26 -26.56
N SER A 10 -14.04 -10.95 -27.42
CA SER A 10 -12.57 -10.88 -27.45
C SER A 10 -12.06 -9.54 -28.00
N MET A 11 -10.88 -9.14 -27.54
CA MET A 11 -10.18 -7.98 -28.10
C MET A 11 -9.81 -8.21 -29.57
N TYR A 12 -9.43 -9.45 -29.93
CA TYR A 12 -9.16 -9.83 -31.32
C TYR A 12 -10.38 -9.66 -32.23
N TYR A 13 -11.58 -10.03 -31.80
CA TYR A 13 -12.78 -9.82 -32.61
C TYR A 13 -13.04 -8.32 -32.86
N ARG A 14 -12.72 -7.47 -31.87
CA ARG A 14 -12.96 -6.03 -31.94
C ARG A 14 -11.92 -5.28 -32.79
N PHE A 15 -10.65 -5.62 -32.64
CA PHE A 15 -9.53 -4.85 -33.21
C PHE A 15 -8.55 -5.68 -34.06
N GLY A 16 -8.79 -6.98 -34.22
CA GLY A 16 -7.85 -7.88 -34.89
C GLY A 16 -6.51 -7.91 -34.18
N GLU A 17 -5.42 -7.76 -34.94
CA GLU A 17 -4.05 -7.67 -34.41
C GLU A 17 -3.56 -6.23 -34.23
N ASP A 18 -4.47 -5.24 -34.16
CA ASP A 18 -4.12 -3.85 -33.84
C ASP A 18 -3.70 -3.72 -32.37
N GLN A 19 -2.40 -3.95 -32.15
CA GLN A 19 -1.75 -3.95 -30.84
C GLN A 19 -1.89 -2.62 -30.12
N ASP A 20 -1.82 -1.51 -30.85
CA ASP A 20 -1.86 -0.17 -30.26
C ASP A 20 -3.26 0.10 -29.67
N GLN A 21 -4.33 -0.32 -30.35
CA GLN A 21 -5.69 -0.24 -29.79
C GLN A 21 -5.88 -1.16 -28.57
N VAL A 22 -5.37 -2.39 -28.61
CA VAL A 22 -5.44 -3.30 -27.46
C VAL A 22 -4.76 -2.70 -26.23
N LEU A 23 -3.53 -2.21 -26.39
CA LEU A 23 -2.74 -1.61 -25.31
C LEU A 23 -3.40 -0.36 -24.75
N LYS A 24 -3.96 0.49 -25.62
CA LYS A 24 -4.73 1.67 -25.21
C LYS A 24 -5.90 1.28 -24.31
N VAL A 25 -6.71 0.31 -24.72
CA VAL A 25 -7.89 -0.11 -23.96
C VAL A 25 -7.51 -0.75 -22.62
N LEU A 26 -6.45 -1.56 -22.56
CA LEU A 26 -5.95 -2.12 -21.30
C LEU A 26 -5.56 -1.02 -20.30
N ALA A 27 -4.76 -0.04 -20.74
CA ALA A 27 -4.29 1.04 -19.89
C ALA A 27 -5.45 1.93 -19.42
N GLU A 28 -6.34 2.34 -20.33
CA GLU A 28 -7.50 3.18 -20.02
C GLU A 28 -8.50 2.45 -19.12
N ARG A 29 -8.68 1.13 -19.28
CA ARG A 29 -9.52 0.31 -18.39
C ARG A 29 -8.97 0.29 -16.98
N TYR A 30 -7.67 0.08 -16.80
CA TYR A 30 -7.03 0.08 -15.49
C TYR A 30 -7.11 1.45 -14.81
N ILE A 31 -6.74 2.52 -15.52
CA ILE A 31 -6.79 3.89 -14.99
C ILE A 31 -8.23 4.26 -14.60
N GLY A 32 -9.21 3.94 -15.45
CA GLY A 32 -10.61 4.23 -15.17
C GLY A 32 -11.18 3.44 -13.97
N ALA A 33 -10.66 2.23 -13.70
CA ALA A 33 -11.03 1.45 -12.52
C ALA A 33 -10.32 1.90 -11.23
N ASN A 34 -9.19 2.61 -11.35
CA ASN A 34 -8.34 3.01 -10.24
C ASN A 34 -8.13 4.53 -10.26
N ALA A 35 -9.22 5.29 -10.19
CA ALA A 35 -9.16 6.75 -10.19
C ALA A 35 -8.25 7.27 -9.06
N GLN A 36 -7.61 8.41 -9.31
CA GLN A 36 -6.80 9.10 -8.32
C GLN A 36 -7.68 9.47 -7.13
N ALA A 37 -7.31 8.97 -5.96
CA ALA A 37 -7.98 9.29 -4.70
C ALA A 37 -6.92 9.48 -3.62
N ASP A 38 -7.12 10.49 -2.79
CA ASP A 38 -6.27 10.74 -1.63
C ASP A 38 -6.60 9.78 -0.49
N PHE A 39 -5.70 9.73 0.49
CA PHE A 39 -5.95 9.03 1.74
C PHE A 39 -7.16 9.63 2.48
N VAL A 40 -7.90 8.77 3.18
CA VAL A 40 -8.97 9.23 4.06
C VAL A 40 -8.37 9.60 5.41
N TYR A 41 -8.50 10.88 5.79
CA TYR A 41 -8.05 11.35 7.10
C TYR A 41 -9.15 11.17 8.13
N ARG A 42 -8.78 10.64 9.29
CA ARG A 42 -9.72 10.40 10.40
C ARG A 42 -9.13 10.90 11.70
N VAL A 43 -10.02 11.33 12.59
CA VAL A 43 -9.65 11.55 13.99
C VAL A 43 -9.31 10.21 14.62
N PHE A 44 -8.20 10.17 15.35
CA PHE A 44 -7.75 9.04 16.13
C PHE A 44 -7.30 9.53 17.50
N GLN A 45 -7.94 9.05 18.57
CA GLN A 45 -7.48 9.32 19.92
C GLN A 45 -6.33 8.38 20.28
N LYS A 46 -5.16 8.94 20.59
CA LYS A 46 -3.96 8.14 20.94
C LYS A 46 -4.16 7.36 22.25
N SER A 47 -5.04 7.85 23.12
CA SER A 47 -5.52 7.17 24.32
C SER A 47 -6.44 5.98 24.00
N GLY A 48 -6.79 5.71 22.75
CA GLY A 48 -7.56 4.54 22.34
C GLY A 48 -6.80 3.21 22.48
N ILE A 49 -7.17 2.23 21.65
CA ILE A 49 -6.48 0.95 21.52
C ILE A 49 -5.49 1.04 20.37
N LEU A 50 -4.20 0.82 20.67
CA LEU A 50 -3.12 0.82 19.69
C LEU A 50 -2.88 -0.58 19.12
N GLN A 51 -2.13 -0.65 18.02
CA GLN A 51 -1.69 -1.91 17.43
C GLN A 51 -0.28 -2.27 17.88
N ASN A 52 0.07 -3.56 17.82
CA ASN A 52 1.44 -4.03 17.95
C ASN A 52 2.12 -4.14 16.57
N GLU A 53 3.40 -4.52 16.55
CA GLU A 53 4.21 -4.69 15.33
C GLU A 53 3.66 -5.73 14.32
N LYS A 54 2.71 -6.59 14.74
CA LYS A 54 2.03 -7.56 13.87
C LYS A 54 0.71 -7.02 13.30
N GLY A 55 0.34 -5.80 13.67
CA GLY A 55 -0.93 -5.17 13.28
C GLY A 55 -2.13 -5.64 14.10
N LEU A 56 -1.92 -6.33 15.23
CA LEU A 56 -3.01 -6.70 16.14
C LEU A 56 -3.27 -5.56 17.12
N TYR A 57 -4.52 -5.13 17.25
CA TYR A 57 -4.97 -4.22 18.30
C TYR A 57 -4.77 -4.87 19.66
N ASP A 58 -4.08 -4.19 20.57
CA ASP A 58 -3.72 -4.71 21.89
C ASP A 58 -4.70 -4.20 22.96
N LEU A 59 -5.78 -4.95 23.19
CA LEU A 59 -6.75 -4.69 24.25
C LEU A 59 -6.26 -5.29 25.57
N ASN A 60 -5.04 -4.97 26.02
CA ASN A 60 -4.53 -5.39 27.31
C ASN A 60 -5.14 -4.57 28.45
N LEU A 61 -6.37 -4.93 28.82
CA LEU A 61 -7.14 -4.23 29.84
C LEU A 61 -6.57 -4.42 31.25
N GLY A 62 -5.83 -5.49 31.50
CA GLY A 62 -5.12 -5.70 32.76
C GLY A 62 -4.01 -4.66 32.99
N LYS A 63 -3.25 -4.33 31.94
CA LYS A 63 -2.26 -3.23 32.00
C LYS A 63 -2.94 -1.87 32.13
N ARG A 64 -4.10 -1.70 31.50
CA ARG A 64 -4.83 -0.43 31.48
C ARG A 64 -5.60 -0.13 32.77
N PHE A 65 -6.13 -1.17 33.40
CA PHE A 65 -6.89 -1.09 34.65
C PHE A 65 -6.28 -2.07 35.68
N PRO A 66 -5.07 -1.77 36.19
CA PRO A 66 -4.36 -2.68 37.10
C PRO A 66 -5.15 -2.95 38.39
N ASP A 67 -5.95 -1.96 38.83
CA ASP A 67 -6.76 -2.03 40.04
C ASP A 67 -8.18 -2.55 39.79
N ALA A 68 -8.49 -3.01 38.57
CA ALA A 68 -9.80 -3.58 38.27
C ALA A 68 -10.06 -4.79 39.18
N PRO A 69 -11.21 -4.85 39.88
CA PRO A 69 -11.55 -6.03 40.66
C PRO A 69 -11.69 -7.26 39.77
N LYS A 70 -11.36 -8.42 40.34
CA LYS A 70 -11.61 -9.70 39.67
C LYS A 70 -13.11 -9.89 39.46
N ASP A 71 -13.44 -10.63 38.41
CA ASP A 71 -14.79 -10.84 37.89
C ASP A 71 -15.47 -9.63 37.24
N HIS A 72 -14.87 -8.44 37.25
CA HIS A 72 -15.36 -7.32 36.46
C HIS A 72 -15.19 -7.60 34.96
N ILE A 73 -16.11 -7.04 34.18
CA ILE A 73 -16.20 -7.19 32.74
C ILE A 73 -15.96 -5.82 32.11
N SER A 74 -15.20 -5.80 31.03
CA SER A 74 -15.10 -4.64 30.13
C SER A 74 -15.45 -5.08 28.73
N TYR A 75 -16.05 -4.16 28.00
CA TYR A 75 -16.50 -4.36 26.63
C TYR A 75 -15.61 -3.57 25.69
N ALA A 76 -15.35 -4.09 24.49
CA ALA A 76 -14.79 -3.31 23.40
C ALA A 76 -15.64 -3.49 22.14
N ALA A 77 -15.78 -2.42 21.39
CA ALA A 77 -16.68 -2.32 20.26
C ALA A 77 -16.02 -1.56 19.11
N ALA A 78 -16.32 -2.00 17.89
CA ALA A 78 -15.79 -1.46 16.66
C ALA A 78 -16.76 -1.68 15.50
N LEU A 79 -16.66 -0.82 14.49
CA LEU A 79 -17.32 -0.97 13.21
C LEU A 79 -16.30 -1.29 12.12
N VAL A 80 -16.71 -2.10 11.15
CA VAL A 80 -15.94 -2.41 9.94
C VAL A 80 -16.82 -2.16 8.73
N TRP A 81 -16.37 -1.30 7.83
CA TRP A 81 -17.01 -1.14 6.53
C TRP A 81 -16.61 -2.27 5.56
N GLY A 82 -17.59 -2.83 4.85
CA GLY A 82 -17.40 -3.74 3.72
C GLY A 82 -18.03 -3.17 2.46
N ASP A 83 -17.27 -3.09 1.37
CA ASP A 83 -17.82 -2.66 0.06
C ASP A 83 -18.58 -3.80 -0.65
N GLU A 84 -18.19 -5.04 -0.36
CA GLU A 84 -18.70 -6.27 -0.95
C GLU A 84 -18.62 -7.44 0.05
N ASP A 85 -19.27 -8.55 -0.28
CA ASP A 85 -19.11 -9.80 0.45
C ASP A 85 -17.66 -10.29 0.37
N ARG A 86 -17.01 -10.44 1.53
CA ARG A 86 -15.65 -10.96 1.61
C ARG A 86 -15.39 -11.76 2.87
N ASN A 87 -14.50 -12.73 2.75
CA ASN A 87 -14.02 -13.50 3.87
C ASN A 87 -12.68 -12.94 4.38
N LEU A 88 -12.56 -12.77 5.68
CA LEU A 88 -11.34 -12.30 6.33
C LEU A 88 -10.99 -13.21 7.50
N ASP A 89 -9.77 -13.71 7.51
CA ASP A 89 -9.24 -14.40 8.68
C ASP A 89 -8.71 -13.38 9.70
N VAL A 90 -9.11 -13.54 10.96
CA VAL A 90 -8.68 -12.73 12.10
C VAL A 90 -8.01 -13.59 13.17
N LEU A 91 -7.08 -13.00 13.90
CA LEU A 91 -6.35 -13.62 15.01
C LEU A 91 -6.86 -13.06 16.33
N VAL A 92 -7.11 -13.94 17.29
CA VAL A 92 -7.45 -13.61 18.68
C VAL A 92 -6.44 -14.25 19.60
N ARG A 93 -5.81 -13.46 20.49
CA ARG A 93 -4.91 -13.94 21.55
C ARG A 93 -5.43 -13.48 22.89
N CYS A 94 -5.82 -14.41 23.75
CA CYS A 94 -6.51 -14.09 24.98
C CYS A 94 -5.51 -13.81 26.10
N TYR A 95 -5.69 -12.70 26.83
CA TYR A 95 -5.04 -12.50 28.13
C TYR A 95 -5.90 -13.04 29.28
N GLY A 96 -7.20 -13.21 29.04
CA GLY A 96 -8.16 -13.80 29.97
C GLY A 96 -9.42 -14.23 29.21
N PRO A 97 -10.53 -14.52 29.91
CA PRO A 97 -11.76 -14.95 29.24
C PRO A 97 -12.31 -13.90 28.28
N VAL A 98 -12.61 -14.33 27.05
CA VAL A 98 -13.09 -13.49 25.95
C VAL A 98 -14.28 -14.15 25.28
N ARG A 99 -15.31 -13.36 24.97
CA ARG A 99 -16.34 -13.72 23.99
C ARG A 99 -16.33 -12.69 22.87
N PHE A 100 -16.30 -13.17 21.64
CA PHE A 100 -16.29 -12.36 20.44
C PHE A 100 -17.58 -12.58 19.65
N TYR A 101 -18.24 -11.47 19.37
CA TYR A 101 -19.45 -11.38 18.58
C TYR A 101 -19.15 -10.57 17.31
N PHE A 102 -19.58 -11.09 16.17
CA PHE A 102 -19.50 -10.43 14.88
C PHE A 102 -20.91 -10.37 14.28
N ASN A 103 -21.38 -9.18 13.91
CA ASN A 103 -22.76 -8.96 13.45
C ASN A 103 -23.80 -9.59 14.40
N GLU A 104 -23.64 -9.31 15.71
CA GLU A 104 -24.50 -9.80 16.81
C GLU A 104 -24.48 -11.33 17.02
N GLN A 105 -23.73 -12.08 16.24
CA GLN A 105 -23.57 -13.53 16.39
C GLN A 105 -22.28 -13.85 17.15
N MET A 106 -22.38 -14.69 18.19
CA MET A 106 -21.20 -15.16 18.91
C MET A 106 -20.40 -16.12 18.02
N VAL A 107 -19.26 -15.67 17.53
CA VAL A 107 -18.37 -16.46 16.66
C VAL A 107 -17.28 -17.17 17.45
N TYR A 108 -16.95 -16.69 18.64
CA TYR A 108 -15.91 -17.29 19.46
C TYR A 108 -16.12 -17.05 20.96
N ARG A 109 -15.73 -18.06 21.74
CA ARG A 109 -15.61 -18.02 23.20
C ARG A 109 -14.32 -18.72 23.57
N SER A 110 -13.50 -18.08 24.40
CA SER A 110 -12.24 -18.66 24.89
C SER A 110 -12.47 -19.97 25.63
N THR A 111 -11.54 -20.90 25.41
CA THR A 111 -11.38 -22.11 26.19
C THR A 111 -10.35 -21.89 27.31
N VAL A 112 -10.28 -22.83 28.25
CA VAL A 112 -9.26 -22.80 29.31
C VAL A 112 -7.84 -22.73 28.74
N MET A 113 -7.58 -23.41 27.62
CA MET A 113 -6.24 -23.41 27.00
C MET A 113 -5.90 -22.04 26.42
N ASP A 114 -6.86 -21.36 25.79
CA ASP A 114 -6.65 -20.03 25.23
C ASP A 114 -6.36 -19.00 26.34
N GLU A 115 -6.96 -19.20 27.52
CA GLU A 115 -6.86 -18.28 28.66
C GLU A 115 -5.54 -18.41 29.45
N ILE A 116 -4.98 -19.62 29.57
CA ILE A 116 -3.80 -19.87 30.41
C ILE A 116 -2.50 -19.99 29.63
N SER A 117 -2.56 -20.07 28.29
CA SER A 117 -1.39 -20.18 27.42
C SER A 117 -1.09 -18.82 26.77
N PRO A 118 -0.04 -18.09 27.19
CA PRO A 118 0.24 -16.74 26.72
C PRO A 118 0.42 -16.60 25.20
N ASP A 119 0.88 -17.66 24.54
CA ASP A 119 1.15 -17.68 23.10
C ASP A 119 0.01 -18.29 22.26
N ALA A 120 -1.08 -18.73 22.90
CA ALA A 120 -2.20 -19.31 22.18
C ALA A 120 -2.81 -18.27 21.22
N THR A 121 -2.84 -18.62 19.94
CA THR A 121 -3.42 -17.79 18.89
C THR A 121 -4.55 -18.58 18.24
N VAL A 122 -5.76 -18.04 18.32
CA VAL A 122 -6.93 -18.60 17.64
C VAL A 122 -7.12 -17.85 16.32
N LYS A 123 -7.18 -18.61 15.23
CA LYS A 123 -7.49 -18.08 13.90
C LYS A 123 -8.96 -18.35 13.60
N LEU A 124 -9.71 -17.28 13.33
CA LEU A 124 -11.15 -17.30 13.06
C LEU A 124 -11.41 -16.72 11.69
N SER A 125 -12.42 -17.22 10.98
CA SER A 125 -12.84 -16.67 9.70
C SER A 125 -14.15 -15.90 9.87
N ILE A 126 -14.19 -14.65 9.41
CA ILE A 126 -15.38 -13.79 9.46
C ILE A 126 -15.81 -13.38 8.05
N ASP A 127 -17.13 -13.34 7.83
CA ASP A 127 -17.71 -12.95 6.55
C ASP A 127 -18.23 -11.51 6.62
N ILE A 128 -17.42 -10.58 6.15
CA ILE A 128 -17.78 -9.15 6.05
C ILE A 128 -18.83 -8.99 4.96
N LYS A 129 -19.93 -8.35 5.31
CA LYS A 129 -21.05 -8.04 4.41
C LYS A 129 -20.96 -6.61 3.87
N PRO A 130 -21.58 -6.31 2.72
CA PRO A 130 -21.72 -4.93 2.27
C PRO A 130 -22.35 -4.03 3.34
N GLY A 131 -21.74 -2.87 3.60
CA GLY A 131 -22.15 -1.90 4.63
C GLY A 131 -21.41 -2.05 5.96
N TRP A 132 -22.05 -1.60 7.04
CA TRP A 132 -21.48 -1.63 8.38
C TRP A 132 -21.61 -3.02 9.00
N ASN A 133 -20.47 -3.56 9.44
CA ASN A 133 -20.38 -4.77 10.23
C ASN A 133 -19.95 -4.41 11.65
N THR A 134 -20.47 -5.13 12.64
CA THR A 134 -20.24 -4.84 14.05
C THR A 134 -19.31 -5.86 14.69
N ILE A 135 -18.35 -5.37 15.48
CA ILE A 135 -17.50 -6.18 16.34
C ILE A 135 -17.80 -5.84 17.79
N TRP A 136 -18.03 -6.86 18.60
CA TRP A 136 -18.23 -6.72 20.04
C TRP A 136 -17.44 -7.79 20.80
N LEU A 137 -16.61 -7.33 21.74
CA LEU A 137 -15.77 -8.15 22.61
C LEU A 137 -16.23 -7.98 24.05
N GLU A 138 -16.58 -9.08 24.70
CA GLU A 138 -16.79 -9.15 26.15
C GLU A 138 -15.55 -9.79 26.78
N MET A 139 -14.88 -9.06 27.68
CA MET A 139 -13.63 -9.48 28.31
C MET A 139 -13.79 -9.46 29.82
N LYS A 140 -13.45 -10.56 30.49
CA LYS A 140 -13.59 -10.68 31.95
C LYS A 140 -12.22 -10.67 32.62
N ASN A 141 -12.08 -9.90 33.70
CA ASN A 141 -10.86 -9.86 34.49
C ASN A 141 -10.77 -11.08 35.43
N THR A 142 -9.73 -11.88 35.28
CA THR A 142 -9.44 -13.03 36.15
C THR A 142 -8.00 -12.98 36.66
N PRO A 143 -7.59 -13.88 37.56
CA PRO A 143 -6.18 -14.01 37.93
C PRO A 143 -5.26 -14.36 36.74
N ALA A 144 -5.77 -15.03 35.69
CA ALA A 144 -4.99 -15.35 34.49
C ALA A 144 -4.69 -14.10 33.66
N GLY A 145 -5.65 -13.16 33.59
CA GLY A 145 -5.45 -11.84 33.02
C GLY A 145 -6.75 -11.20 32.56
N PHE A 146 -6.65 -10.16 31.74
CA PHE A 146 -7.79 -9.32 31.36
C PHE A 146 -7.57 -8.67 29.98
N GLY A 147 -8.39 -9.08 29.01
CA GLY A 147 -8.38 -8.54 27.65
C GLY A 147 -7.89 -9.52 26.58
N CYS A 148 -7.54 -9.01 25.40
CA CYS A 148 -6.99 -9.79 24.30
C CYS A 148 -6.19 -8.95 23.29
N GLN A 149 -5.54 -9.61 22.34
CA GLN A 149 -5.12 -9.02 21.07
C GLN A 149 -6.09 -9.46 19.96
N PHE A 150 -6.39 -8.56 19.03
CA PHE A 150 -7.33 -8.80 17.92
C PHE A 150 -6.85 -8.12 16.63
N GLY A 151 -6.90 -8.79 15.48
CA GLY A 151 -6.60 -8.16 14.20
C GLY A 151 -6.62 -9.14 13.03
N SER A 152 -6.31 -8.69 11.83
CA SER A 152 -6.25 -9.57 10.65
C SER A 152 -5.06 -10.53 10.71
N ASP A 153 -5.24 -11.73 10.18
CA ASP A 153 -4.12 -12.55 9.72
C ASP A 153 -3.45 -11.83 8.53
N GLU A 154 -2.13 -11.78 8.49
CA GLU A 154 -1.37 -11.02 7.46
C GLU A 154 -1.72 -9.51 7.38
N GLY A 155 -1.73 -8.79 8.51
CA GLY A 155 -2.17 -7.38 8.61
C GLY A 155 -1.48 -6.36 7.68
N LYS A 156 -0.35 -6.71 7.04
CA LYS A 156 0.31 -5.88 6.00
C LYS A 156 -0.40 -5.94 4.63
N VAL A 157 -1.17 -7.00 4.38
CA VAL A 157 -1.84 -7.29 3.10
C VAL A 157 -3.35 -7.25 3.27
N ARG A 158 -3.85 -7.89 4.33
CA ARG A 158 -5.26 -7.91 4.72
C ARG A 158 -5.50 -6.81 5.77
N ILE A 159 -5.64 -5.58 5.32
CA ILE A 159 -5.76 -4.44 6.23
C ILE A 159 -7.14 -4.45 6.89
N LEU A 160 -7.16 -4.45 8.24
CA LEU A 160 -8.37 -4.31 9.06
C LEU A 160 -8.28 -3.04 9.90
N ASN A 161 -8.75 -1.93 9.34
CA ASN A 161 -9.02 -0.71 10.09
C ASN A 161 -10.40 -0.83 10.74
N VAL A 162 -10.50 -0.40 11.99
CA VAL A 162 -11.78 -0.31 12.68
C VAL A 162 -12.17 1.13 12.90
N PHE A 163 -13.47 1.36 12.98
CA PHE A 163 -14.05 2.68 13.26
C PHE A 163 -14.79 2.66 14.58
N ALA A 164 -14.79 3.81 15.26
CA ALA A 164 -15.51 3.97 16.51
C ALA A 164 -17.03 3.84 16.25
N PRO A 165 -17.76 3.02 17.04
CA PRO A 165 -19.21 2.96 17.00
C PRO A 165 -19.85 4.23 17.58
N PHE A 166 -21.17 4.30 17.49
CA PHE A 166 -22.04 5.39 17.96
C PHE A 166 -22.04 6.66 17.09
N GLN A 167 -23.17 7.36 17.09
CA GLN A 167 -23.39 8.58 16.30
C GLN A 167 -22.43 9.71 16.70
N GLU A 168 -22.13 9.84 17.98
CA GLU A 168 -21.27 10.87 18.56
C GLU A 168 -19.80 10.74 18.11
N ARG A 169 -19.41 9.55 17.62
CA ARG A 169 -18.04 9.22 17.19
C ARG A 169 -17.95 8.93 15.70
N GLN A 170 -19.00 9.27 14.95
CA GLN A 170 -19.13 8.90 13.54
C GLN A 170 -17.92 9.38 12.73
N GLY A 171 -17.23 8.42 12.11
CA GLY A 171 -16.08 8.67 11.24
C GLY A 171 -14.72 8.66 11.94
N GLN A 172 -14.67 8.58 13.27
CA GLN A 172 -13.42 8.40 14.02
C GLN A 172 -12.86 6.99 13.81
N ALA A 173 -11.53 6.87 13.79
CA ALA A 173 -10.84 5.59 13.71
C ALA A 173 -10.59 5.01 15.11
N GLY A 174 -10.54 3.68 15.22
CA GLY A 174 -10.18 2.98 16.45
C GLY A 174 -11.36 2.31 17.16
N TRP A 175 -11.06 1.76 18.34
CA TRP A 175 -11.99 1.04 19.20
C TRP A 175 -12.60 1.95 20.25
N VAL A 176 -13.84 1.64 20.64
CA VAL A 176 -14.45 2.14 21.88
C VAL A 176 -14.49 1.01 22.90
N PHE A 177 -14.13 1.28 24.15
CA PHE A 177 -14.11 0.26 25.20
C PHE A 177 -14.60 0.83 26.53
N SER A 178 -15.21 -0.01 27.37
CA SER A 178 -15.79 0.42 28.64
C SER A 178 -14.78 0.36 29.78
N GLN A 179 -14.97 1.18 30.80
CA GLN A 179 -14.37 0.91 32.11
C GLN A 179 -14.83 -0.47 32.67
N PRO A 180 -14.09 -1.09 33.61
CA PRO A 180 -14.45 -2.37 34.20
C PRO A 180 -15.71 -2.27 35.08
N ASN A 181 -16.74 -3.04 34.72
CA ASN A 181 -18.05 -3.02 35.37
C ASN A 181 -18.40 -4.37 35.98
N ARG A 182 -19.18 -4.35 37.07
CA ARG A 182 -19.57 -5.58 37.79
C ARG A 182 -20.69 -6.35 37.10
N VAL A 183 -21.60 -5.65 36.43
CA VAL A 183 -22.81 -6.22 35.85
C VAL A 183 -22.61 -6.41 34.35
N ALA A 184 -22.87 -7.62 33.87
CA ALA A 184 -22.85 -7.90 32.45
C ALA A 184 -23.92 -7.07 31.72
N SER A 185 -23.50 -6.38 30.67
CA SER A 185 -24.36 -5.59 29.80
C SER A 185 -24.63 -6.35 28.50
N LYS A 186 -25.81 -6.14 27.92
CA LYS A 186 -26.10 -6.63 26.58
C LYS A 186 -25.36 -5.78 25.55
N GLN A 187 -25.07 -6.38 24.40
CA GLN A 187 -24.53 -5.61 23.27
C GLN A 187 -25.51 -4.48 22.90
N PRO A 188 -25.02 -3.23 22.78
CA PRO A 188 -25.80 -2.09 22.35
C PRO A 188 -26.06 -2.10 20.84
N ASP A 189 -26.98 -1.24 20.39
CA ASP A 189 -27.00 -0.82 18.98
C ASP A 189 -25.78 0.05 18.72
N LEU A 190 -24.78 -0.52 18.05
CA LEU A 190 -23.50 0.15 17.77
C LEU A 190 -23.60 1.24 16.69
N LEU A 191 -24.75 1.37 16.01
CA LEU A 191 -25.06 2.48 15.10
C LEU A 191 -25.99 3.53 15.75
N GLY A 192 -26.45 3.25 16.97
CA GLY A 192 -27.29 4.14 17.78
C GLY A 192 -26.50 5.24 18.49
N LYS A 193 -27.13 5.84 19.51
CA LYS A 193 -26.47 6.86 20.34
C LYS A 193 -25.70 6.23 21.48
N GLU A 194 -24.56 6.81 21.80
CA GLU A 194 -23.74 6.42 22.94
C GLU A 194 -24.53 6.57 24.26
N SER A 195 -25.34 7.63 24.36
CA SER A 195 -26.15 7.94 25.55
C SER A 195 -27.23 6.91 25.88
N ASP A 196 -27.59 6.04 24.94
CA ASP A 196 -28.63 5.03 25.14
C ASP A 196 -28.16 3.88 26.05
N PHE A 197 -26.88 3.87 26.43
CA PHE A 197 -26.24 2.79 27.18
C PHE A 197 -25.49 3.30 28.41
N SER A 198 -25.73 2.65 29.55
CA SER A 198 -25.16 3.02 30.85
C SER A 198 -23.76 2.43 31.05
N LEU A 199 -22.84 2.68 30.12
CA LEU A 199 -21.42 2.32 30.26
C LEU A 199 -20.56 3.57 30.08
N ASN A 200 -19.51 3.68 30.90
CA ASN A 200 -18.50 4.71 30.73
C ASN A 200 -17.54 4.30 29.60
N TRP A 201 -17.75 4.87 28.43
CA TRP A 201 -16.98 4.59 27.22
C TRP A 201 -15.70 5.42 27.13
N LEU A 202 -14.64 4.77 26.66
CA LEU A 202 -13.34 5.33 26.38
C LEU A 202 -12.95 5.02 24.92
N PRO A 203 -12.10 5.83 24.29
CA PRO A 203 -11.51 7.07 24.80
C PRO A 203 -12.55 8.18 24.99
N GLU A 204 -12.26 9.18 25.83
CA GLU A 204 -13.12 10.35 25.98
C GLU A 204 -13.04 11.22 24.71
N THR A 205 -14.18 11.76 24.27
CA THR A 205 -14.28 12.56 23.04
C THR A 205 -14.44 14.05 23.32
N GLY A 206 -14.91 14.40 24.51
CA GLY A 206 -15.11 15.78 24.94
C GLY A 206 -14.14 16.14 26.07
N TRP A 207 -13.68 17.38 26.07
CA TRP A 207 -12.94 17.95 27.19
C TRP A 207 -13.73 17.88 28.49
N SER A 208 -13.03 17.76 29.62
CA SER A 208 -13.63 17.92 30.94
C SER A 208 -14.27 19.31 31.07
N ASP A 209 -15.24 19.48 31.98
CA ASP A 209 -15.87 20.79 32.19
C ASP A 209 -14.86 21.86 32.65
N GLU A 210 -13.80 21.45 33.35
CA GLU A 210 -12.67 22.32 33.68
C GLU A 210 -11.92 22.74 32.41
N ASP A 211 -11.55 21.78 31.56
CA ASP A 211 -10.75 22.05 30.36
C ASP A 211 -11.51 22.85 29.30
N LYS A 212 -12.83 22.71 29.20
CA LYS A 212 -13.67 23.54 28.32
C LYS A 212 -13.50 25.05 28.58
N THR A 213 -13.12 25.45 29.80
CA THR A 213 -12.86 26.86 30.14
C THR A 213 -11.50 27.36 29.65
N LYS A 214 -10.57 26.45 29.35
CA LYS A 214 -9.22 26.75 28.86
C LYS A 214 -9.23 26.99 27.35
N PRO A 215 -8.36 27.84 26.80
CA PRO A 215 -8.24 28.04 25.35
C PRO A 215 -7.63 26.83 24.62
N ALA A 216 -7.88 26.69 23.31
CA ALA A 216 -7.45 25.56 22.48
C ALA A 216 -5.97 25.16 22.64
N PHE A 217 -5.04 26.12 22.54
CA PHE A 217 -3.60 25.84 22.69
C PHE A 217 -3.26 25.27 24.07
N GLU A 218 -3.90 25.79 25.13
CA GLU A 218 -3.71 25.30 26.49
C GLU A 218 -4.34 23.91 26.68
N ARG A 219 -5.52 23.65 26.09
CA ARG A 219 -6.14 22.32 26.11
C ARG A 219 -5.26 21.27 25.42
N ILE A 220 -4.72 21.60 24.25
CA ILE A 220 -4.00 20.65 23.40
C ILE A 220 -2.56 20.43 23.90
N PHE A 221 -1.85 21.50 24.24
CA PHE A 221 -0.42 21.48 24.55
C PHE A 221 -0.09 21.77 26.01
N GLY A 222 -1.06 22.24 26.80
CA GLY A 222 -0.80 22.75 28.13
C GLY A 222 -0.18 24.15 28.12
N ASN A 223 0.40 24.52 29.25
CA ASN A 223 0.98 25.83 29.45
C ASN A 223 2.51 25.72 29.49
N LEU A 224 3.17 26.12 28.41
CA LEU A 224 4.59 25.82 28.15
C LEU A 224 5.38 27.10 27.81
N PRO A 225 5.72 27.93 28.81
CA PRO A 225 6.45 29.21 28.65
C PRO A 225 7.64 29.12 27.68
N GLY A 226 7.70 30.03 26.70
CA GLY A 226 8.79 30.12 25.71
C GLY A 226 8.67 29.17 24.51
N LYS A 227 7.71 28.24 24.50
CA LYS A 227 7.40 27.41 23.33
C LYS A 227 6.41 28.12 22.42
N HIS A 228 6.34 27.68 21.16
CA HIS A 228 5.34 28.16 20.21
C HIS A 228 4.64 27.01 19.49
N ALA A 229 3.48 27.28 18.93
CA ALA A 229 2.70 26.30 18.16
C ALA A 229 1.95 27.00 17.02
N TYR A 230 1.46 26.19 16.09
CA TYR A 230 0.81 26.66 14.87
C TYR A 230 -0.62 26.13 14.77
N ALA A 231 -1.49 26.93 14.17
CA ALA A 231 -2.85 26.57 13.81
C ALA A 231 -3.10 26.88 12.34
N TRP A 232 -3.66 25.92 11.60
CA TRP A 232 -3.91 26.00 10.16
C TRP A 232 -5.39 25.78 9.85
N THR A 233 -5.95 26.66 9.01
CA THR A 233 -7.33 26.60 8.51
C THR A 233 -7.39 27.07 7.06
N HIS A 234 -8.48 26.77 6.36
CA HIS A 234 -8.84 27.43 5.10
C HIS A 234 -9.82 28.57 5.36
N LEU A 235 -9.45 29.75 4.90
CA LEU A 235 -10.36 30.89 4.78
C LEU A 235 -11.07 30.83 3.43
N ASN A 236 -12.40 30.80 3.43
CA ASN A 236 -13.20 30.83 2.21
C ASN A 236 -13.72 32.24 1.94
N ASN A 237 -13.11 32.94 0.99
CA ASN A 237 -13.58 34.24 0.53
C ASN A 237 -14.59 34.08 -0.62
N ASN A 238 -15.86 34.35 -0.33
CA ASN A 238 -16.94 34.30 -1.32
C ASN A 238 -17.20 35.66 -2.00
N ASP A 239 -16.42 36.70 -1.70
CA ASP A 239 -16.53 38.00 -2.37
C ASP A 239 -15.70 38.04 -3.65
N SER A 240 -16.39 38.14 -4.79
CA SER A 240 -15.75 38.27 -6.11
C SER A 240 -15.43 39.71 -6.50
N THR A 241 -15.80 40.69 -5.66
CA THR A 241 -15.61 42.12 -5.96
C THR A 241 -14.19 42.62 -5.68
N GLY A 242 -13.37 41.81 -5.00
CA GLY A 242 -12.00 42.17 -4.61
C GLY A 242 -11.95 43.09 -3.39
N SER A 243 -13.01 43.11 -2.58
CA SER A 243 -13.03 43.84 -1.32
C SER A 243 -11.97 43.29 -0.37
N GLN A 244 -11.40 44.15 0.46
CA GLN A 244 -10.45 43.73 1.48
C GLN A 244 -11.16 42.86 2.53
N VAL A 245 -10.50 41.77 2.91
CA VAL A 245 -10.94 40.94 4.04
C VAL A 245 -10.34 41.53 5.31
N ARG A 246 -11.19 41.81 6.29
CA ARG A 246 -10.79 42.21 7.64
C ARG A 246 -10.60 40.98 8.51
N LEU A 247 -9.37 40.71 8.92
CA LEU A 247 -9.10 39.78 10.02
C LEU A 247 -9.15 40.56 11.33
N SER A 248 -9.92 40.09 12.31
CA SER A 248 -10.00 40.71 13.64
C SER A 248 -10.05 39.67 14.74
N GLY A 249 -9.51 40.01 15.91
CA GLY A 249 -9.44 39.07 17.01
C GLY A 249 -8.71 39.59 18.24
N GLN A 250 -8.42 38.68 19.16
CA GLN A 250 -7.64 38.90 20.37
C GLN A 250 -6.56 37.85 20.47
N SER A 251 -5.39 38.25 20.97
CA SER A 251 -4.30 37.35 21.35
C SER A 251 -3.93 37.54 22.82
N SER A 252 -3.56 36.46 23.50
CA SER A 252 -3.00 36.52 24.86
C SER A 252 -1.48 36.71 24.88
N GLY A 253 -0.83 36.86 23.73
CA GLY A 253 0.62 36.95 23.62
C GLY A 253 1.10 37.38 22.23
N SER A 254 2.30 36.94 21.86
CA SER A 254 2.85 37.20 20.53
C SER A 254 2.16 36.29 19.49
N LEU A 255 1.72 36.88 18.39
CA LEU A 255 1.01 36.21 17.30
C LEU A 255 1.61 36.61 15.96
N SER A 256 1.73 35.65 15.04
CA SER A 256 2.04 35.94 13.63
C SER A 256 1.02 35.23 12.74
N ILE A 257 0.56 35.92 11.70
CA ILE A 257 -0.48 35.43 10.80
C ILE A 257 0.03 35.48 9.36
N TRP A 258 -0.21 34.40 8.62
CA TRP A 258 0.07 34.29 7.19
C TRP A 258 -1.19 33.89 6.41
N ILE A 259 -1.31 34.41 5.19
CA ILE A 259 -2.28 33.96 4.19
C ILE A 259 -1.54 33.48 2.97
N SER A 260 -1.75 32.22 2.57
CA SER A 260 -1.10 31.58 1.43
C SER A 260 0.43 31.80 1.44
N GLY A 261 1.05 31.60 2.60
CA GLY A 261 2.50 31.76 2.84
C GLY A 261 2.99 33.21 2.98
N LYS A 262 2.13 34.23 2.81
CA LYS A 262 2.53 35.63 2.92
C LYS A 262 2.21 36.20 4.31
N PRO A 263 3.17 36.84 5.00
CA PRO A 263 2.91 37.44 6.30
C PRO A 263 1.94 38.60 6.17
N VAL A 264 0.90 38.62 7.01
CA VAL A 264 -0.17 39.64 6.97
C VAL A 264 -0.33 40.41 8.27
N ALA A 265 -0.02 39.82 9.42
CA ALA A 265 -0.08 40.51 10.70
C ALA A 265 0.95 39.97 11.69
N GLN A 266 1.41 40.85 12.57
CA GLN A 266 2.24 40.50 13.73
C GLN A 266 1.72 41.27 14.95
N VAL A 267 1.31 40.54 15.98
CA VAL A 267 0.89 41.09 17.27
C VAL A 267 2.02 40.82 18.25
N LYS A 268 2.60 41.87 18.84
CA LYS A 268 3.79 41.72 19.71
C LYS A 268 3.44 41.40 21.15
N GLU A 269 2.30 41.89 21.62
CA GLU A 269 1.84 41.77 23.01
C GLU A 269 0.34 41.45 23.04
N ALA A 270 -0.13 40.92 24.18
CA ALA A 270 -1.53 40.57 24.36
C ALA A 270 -2.46 41.77 24.06
N GLY A 271 -3.52 41.54 23.29
CA GLY A 271 -4.46 42.60 22.90
C GLY A 271 -5.32 42.25 21.70
N SER A 272 -6.20 43.19 21.35
CA SER A 272 -7.01 43.11 20.13
C SER A 272 -6.20 43.51 18.89
N PHE A 273 -6.46 42.86 17.77
CA PHE A 273 -5.87 43.22 16.48
C PHE A 273 -6.96 43.29 15.40
N GLU A 274 -6.74 44.16 14.42
CA GLU A 274 -7.50 44.23 13.18
C GLU A 274 -6.56 44.51 12.02
N VAL A 275 -6.70 43.78 10.92
CA VAL A 275 -5.94 44.01 9.70
C VAL A 275 -6.82 43.79 8.47
N ASP A 276 -6.76 44.72 7.53
CA ASP A 276 -7.42 44.62 6.23
C ASP A 276 -6.42 44.09 5.20
N ILE A 277 -6.76 42.99 4.54
CA ILE A 277 -5.85 42.27 3.65
C ILE A 277 -6.52 41.87 2.32
N PRO A 278 -5.78 41.86 1.21
CA PRO A 278 -6.27 41.34 -0.04
C PRO A 278 -6.23 39.80 0.01
N VAL A 279 -7.40 39.17 0.00
CA VAL A 279 -7.54 37.71 -0.09
C VAL A 279 -8.25 37.38 -1.40
N PRO A 280 -7.69 36.51 -2.26
CA PRO A 280 -8.33 36.14 -3.51
C PRO A 280 -9.68 35.46 -3.28
N PHE A 281 -10.58 35.53 -4.26
CA PHE A 281 -11.81 34.75 -4.24
C PHE A 281 -11.49 33.24 -4.19
N GLY A 282 -12.22 32.50 -3.37
CA GLY A 282 -12.04 31.06 -3.15
C GLY A 282 -11.33 30.74 -1.84
N ARG A 283 -10.59 29.63 -1.83
CA ARG A 283 -9.90 29.09 -0.65
C ARG A 283 -8.49 29.64 -0.54
N SER A 284 -8.10 30.03 0.67
CA SER A 284 -6.72 30.43 0.99
C SER A 284 -6.29 29.79 2.32
N ASP A 285 -5.07 29.27 2.37
CA ASP A 285 -4.44 28.86 3.63
C ASP A 285 -4.29 30.02 4.59
N LEU A 286 -4.82 29.88 5.79
CA LEU A 286 -4.61 30.79 6.91
C LEU A 286 -3.85 30.04 8.00
N LEU A 287 -2.62 30.51 8.27
CA LEU A 287 -1.73 29.94 9.26
C LEU A 287 -1.48 30.97 10.37
N VAL A 288 -1.57 30.52 11.61
CA VAL A 288 -1.36 31.34 12.81
C VAL A 288 -0.31 30.70 13.69
N ARG A 289 0.76 31.43 14.01
CA ARG A 289 1.76 31.06 15.03
C ARG A 289 1.43 31.80 16.32
N SER A 290 1.44 31.09 17.44
CA SER A 290 1.24 31.65 18.78
C SER A 290 2.36 31.18 19.71
N GLU A 291 2.89 32.10 20.51
CA GLU A 291 3.99 31.84 21.44
C GLU A 291 3.52 31.95 22.90
N CYS A 292 3.90 30.96 23.72
CA CYS A 292 3.56 30.90 25.14
C CYS A 292 4.34 31.96 25.92
N ASN A 293 3.61 32.96 26.40
CA ASN A 293 4.19 34.07 27.15
C ASN A 293 5.02 33.55 28.34
N THR A 294 6.28 33.98 28.42
CA THR A 294 7.23 33.49 29.43
C THR A 294 6.87 33.86 30.86
N THR A 295 6.09 34.93 31.05
CA THR A 295 5.70 35.46 32.36
C THR A 295 4.28 35.05 32.74
N ALA A 296 3.32 35.22 31.81
CA ALA A 296 1.92 34.95 32.05
C ALA A 296 1.53 33.49 31.82
N GLY A 297 2.34 32.72 31.08
CA GLY A 297 1.98 31.37 30.65
C GLY A 297 0.65 31.39 29.88
N SER A 298 0.60 32.03 28.71
CA SER A 298 -0.59 31.96 27.86
C SER A 298 -0.24 32.19 26.40
N TRP A 299 -0.98 31.53 25.49
CA TRP A 299 -0.77 31.55 24.03
C TRP A 299 -2.06 31.35 23.22
N HIS A 300 -3.15 31.95 23.67
CA HIS A 300 -4.42 31.89 22.98
C HIS A 300 -4.54 32.94 21.89
N PHE A 301 -5.38 32.62 20.90
CA PHE A 301 -5.98 33.60 20.01
C PHE A 301 -7.42 33.23 19.66
N ASN A 302 -8.23 34.26 19.38
CA ASN A 302 -9.43 34.13 18.57
C ASN A 302 -9.25 34.97 17.30
N LEU A 303 -9.86 34.52 16.20
CA LEU A 303 -9.74 35.18 14.91
C LEU A 303 -11.03 35.00 14.14
N ASN A 304 -11.58 36.11 13.65
CA ASN A 304 -12.68 36.17 12.71
C ASN A 304 -12.21 36.85 11.42
N ALA A 305 -12.78 36.44 10.31
CA ALA A 305 -12.55 37.07 9.02
C ALA A 305 -13.87 37.62 8.48
N THR A 306 -13.89 38.88 8.05
CA THR A 306 -15.10 39.49 7.48
C THR A 306 -14.78 40.19 6.17
N VAL A 307 -15.73 40.19 5.23
CA VAL A 307 -15.65 40.98 3.99
C VAL A 307 -16.94 41.75 3.82
N SER A 308 -16.85 43.07 3.65
CA SER A 308 -18.02 43.95 3.53
C SER A 308 -19.06 43.73 4.63
N GLY A 309 -18.60 43.53 5.87
CA GLY A 309 -19.43 43.30 7.06
C GLY A 309 -20.02 41.89 7.19
N LYS A 310 -19.73 40.96 6.27
CA LYS A 310 -20.18 39.56 6.35
C LYS A 310 -19.06 38.67 6.87
N LEU A 311 -19.37 37.77 7.81
CA LEU A 311 -18.44 36.77 8.31
C LEU A 311 -18.11 35.74 7.23
N LEU A 312 -16.82 35.46 7.04
CA LEU A 312 -16.31 34.42 6.17
C LEU A 312 -16.19 33.09 6.94
N SER A 313 -16.37 31.96 6.24
CA SER A 313 -16.21 30.65 6.86
C SER A 313 -14.73 30.27 6.97
N LEU A 314 -14.39 29.70 8.12
CA LEU A 314 -13.16 28.96 8.36
C LEU A 314 -13.49 27.47 8.29
N GLU A 315 -12.69 26.70 7.57
CA GLU A 315 -12.90 25.27 7.35
C GLU A 315 -11.59 24.53 7.57
N LEU A 316 -11.66 23.26 8.01
CA LEU A 316 -10.46 22.44 8.07
C LEU A 316 -9.76 22.40 6.70
N PRO A 317 -8.42 22.50 6.67
CA PRO A 317 -7.69 22.51 5.41
C PRO A 317 -7.73 21.15 4.70
N GLN A 318 -7.88 20.08 5.48
CA GLN A 318 -8.09 18.72 5.00
C GLN A 318 -9.45 18.20 5.47
N ARG A 319 -10.13 17.41 4.64
CA ARG A 319 -11.35 16.72 5.08
C ARG A 319 -10.98 15.61 6.07
N VAL A 320 -11.30 15.83 7.34
CA VAL A 320 -11.05 14.87 8.43
C VAL A 320 -12.38 14.29 8.93
N HIS A 321 -12.58 12.99 8.78
CA HIS A 321 -13.75 12.31 9.33
C HIS A 321 -13.68 12.20 10.85
N GLY A 322 -14.78 12.46 11.54
CA GLY A 322 -14.85 12.49 13.00
C GLY A 322 -14.50 13.84 13.64
N ALA A 323 -14.16 14.86 12.83
CA ALA A 323 -13.79 16.21 13.28
C ALA A 323 -14.98 17.21 13.23
N SER A 324 -16.20 16.74 13.51
CA SER A 324 -17.41 17.56 13.41
C SER A 324 -17.33 18.79 14.33
N GLY A 325 -17.46 19.99 13.74
CA GLY A 325 -17.41 21.27 14.47
C GLY A 325 -16.01 21.89 14.58
N GLU A 326 -14.97 21.21 14.09
CA GLU A 326 -13.61 21.74 14.06
C GLU A 326 -13.38 22.60 12.81
N SER A 327 -12.52 23.61 12.92
CA SER A 327 -12.11 24.45 11.79
C SER A 327 -10.60 24.63 11.69
N TRP A 328 -9.85 24.16 12.68
CA TRP A 328 -8.41 24.36 12.79
C TRP A 328 -7.70 23.03 13.03
N LEU A 329 -6.56 22.84 12.35
CA LEU A 329 -5.56 21.85 12.73
C LEU A 329 -4.47 22.53 13.54
N TYR A 330 -3.96 21.87 14.57
CA TYR A 330 -2.93 22.40 15.45
C TYR A 330 -1.68 21.53 15.40
N VAL A 331 -0.49 22.14 15.41
CA VAL A 331 0.79 21.42 15.42
C VAL A 331 1.79 22.11 16.34
N GLY A 332 2.61 21.30 17.02
CA GLY A 332 3.56 21.74 18.03
C GLY A 332 3.51 20.85 19.27
N PRO A 333 3.98 21.36 20.42
CA PRO A 333 4.68 22.64 20.59
C PRO A 333 6.14 22.53 20.15
N PHE A 334 6.69 23.59 19.57
CA PHE A 334 8.07 23.70 19.12
C PHE A 334 8.93 24.43 20.15
N GLU A 335 10.19 24.00 20.30
CA GLU A 335 11.18 24.79 21.05
C GLU A 335 11.40 26.16 20.41
N SER A 336 11.77 27.17 21.20
CA SER A 336 11.96 28.56 20.73
C SER A 336 12.91 28.73 19.54
N GLU A 337 13.92 27.85 19.42
CA GLU A 337 14.94 27.87 18.36
C GLU A 337 14.54 27.05 17.10
N VAL A 338 13.42 26.33 17.16
CA VAL A 338 12.98 25.40 16.11
C VAL A 338 11.80 25.99 15.37
N GLU A 339 12.05 26.51 14.16
CA GLU A 339 11.00 27.06 13.29
C GLU A 339 10.85 26.18 12.05
N PRO A 340 9.70 25.48 11.86
CA PRO A 340 9.43 24.72 10.65
C PRO A 340 9.33 25.61 9.41
N ASP A 341 9.57 25.04 8.22
CA ASP A 341 9.29 25.75 6.97
C ASP A 341 7.78 25.99 6.83
N LEU A 342 7.41 27.24 6.58
CA LEU A 342 6.01 27.65 6.38
C LEU A 342 5.37 26.92 5.21
N ALA A 343 6.13 26.60 4.16
CA ALA A 343 5.62 25.84 3.01
C ALA A 343 5.31 24.38 3.36
N ASP A 344 5.98 23.82 4.37
CA ASP A 344 5.68 22.49 4.89
C ASP A 344 4.49 22.51 5.86
N LEU A 345 4.33 23.58 6.66
CA LEU A 345 3.23 23.74 7.63
C LEU A 345 1.82 23.85 7.01
N THR A 346 1.69 23.86 5.69
CA THR A 346 0.41 23.74 4.98
C THR A 346 0.29 22.41 4.25
N ARG A 347 0.90 21.36 4.79
CA ARG A 347 0.88 20.00 4.23
C ARG A 347 0.56 18.94 5.28
N THR A 348 0.00 17.82 4.81
CA THR A 348 -0.35 16.65 5.64
C THR A 348 0.49 15.41 5.29
N ASP A 349 1.54 15.56 4.50
CA ASP A 349 2.50 14.50 4.17
C ASP A 349 3.86 14.73 4.86
N ARG A 350 3.91 15.62 5.85
CA ARG A 350 5.11 16.01 6.61
C ARG A 350 4.95 15.71 8.10
N VAL A 351 6.04 15.26 8.71
CA VAL A 351 6.19 15.22 10.17
C VAL A 351 7.16 16.33 10.59
N TYR A 352 6.91 16.94 11.74
CA TYR A 352 7.59 18.17 12.12
C TYR A 352 8.49 17.94 13.33
N GLN A 353 9.74 18.37 13.25
CA GLN A 353 10.66 18.31 14.38
C GLN A 353 10.28 19.40 15.39
N THR A 354 10.12 19.04 16.67
CA THR A 354 9.90 19.99 17.76
C THR A 354 11.12 20.18 18.65
N GLY A 355 12.19 19.39 18.43
CA GLY A 355 13.39 19.31 19.24
C GLY A 355 14.09 17.98 18.98
N LEU A 356 14.16 17.12 20.00
CA LEU A 356 14.55 15.69 19.83
C LEU A 356 13.37 14.78 19.44
N GLU A 357 12.15 15.32 19.44
CA GLU A 357 10.91 14.61 19.13
C GLU A 357 10.28 15.16 17.84
N GLN A 358 9.36 14.37 17.29
CA GLN A 358 8.55 14.72 16.14
C GLN A 358 7.08 14.84 16.53
N THR A 359 6.37 15.77 15.91
CA THR A 359 4.94 16.00 16.06
C THR A 359 4.23 16.00 14.70
N TYR A 360 2.91 16.05 14.78
CA TYR A 360 1.99 16.01 13.65
C TYR A 360 0.68 16.71 14.02
N TRP A 361 -0.23 16.81 13.06
CA TRP A 361 -1.48 17.56 13.20
C TRP A 361 -2.45 16.95 14.22
N ARG A 362 -2.99 17.82 15.07
CA ARG A 362 -3.95 17.54 16.15
C ARG A 362 -5.21 18.37 16.00
N LEU A 363 -6.26 17.95 16.69
CA LEU A 363 -7.52 18.69 16.82
C LEU A 363 -7.70 19.16 18.26
N ASP A 364 -8.64 20.09 18.46
CA ASP A 364 -9.02 20.58 19.78
C ASP A 364 -9.98 19.63 20.50
N GLN A 365 -9.54 18.38 20.64
CA GLN A 365 -10.24 17.29 21.31
C GLN A 365 -9.24 16.49 22.17
N PRO A 366 -9.69 15.81 23.24
CA PRO A 366 -8.82 15.05 24.12
C PRO A 366 -7.97 14.02 23.35
N ASP A 367 -6.66 14.22 23.39
CA ASP A 367 -5.66 13.33 22.78
C ASP A 367 -5.92 12.96 21.31
N ALA A 368 -6.53 13.88 20.56
CA ALA A 368 -6.96 13.67 19.18
C ALA A 368 -5.90 14.08 18.16
N TRP A 369 -5.54 13.11 17.31
CA TRP A 369 -4.63 13.27 16.18
C TRP A 369 -5.38 13.00 14.88
N ILE A 370 -4.95 13.60 13.78
CA ILE A 370 -5.44 13.18 12.45
C ILE A 370 -4.51 12.09 11.91
N ARG A 371 -5.07 11.05 11.32
CA ARG A 371 -4.30 9.95 10.71
C ARG A 371 -4.89 9.58 9.34
N PRO A 372 -4.06 9.35 8.30
CA PRO A 372 -4.47 8.91 6.98
C PRO A 372 -4.67 7.39 6.93
N TYR A 373 -5.65 6.91 6.15
CA TYR A 373 -5.98 5.49 6.00
C TYR A 373 -6.26 5.12 4.53
N TYR A 374 -5.97 3.87 4.14
CA TYR A 374 -6.36 3.26 2.86
C TYR A 374 -7.85 2.84 2.77
N GLU A 375 -8.63 3.08 3.83
CA GLU A 375 -9.90 2.41 4.13
C GLU A 375 -9.76 0.87 4.14
N ASN A 376 -10.79 0.14 4.58
CA ASN A 376 -10.74 -1.32 4.77
C ASN A 376 -10.65 -2.09 3.46
N ALA A 377 -9.54 -1.97 2.76
CA ALA A 377 -9.32 -2.61 1.49
C ALA A 377 -8.25 -3.69 1.59
N MET A 378 -8.42 -4.75 0.81
CA MET A 378 -7.40 -5.78 0.65
C MET A 378 -6.37 -5.31 -0.38
N LEU A 379 -5.10 -5.32 -0.01
CA LEU A 379 -4.03 -5.36 -1.00
C LEU A 379 -4.04 -6.77 -1.60
N SER A 380 -3.93 -6.85 -2.92
CA SER A 380 -4.25 -8.04 -3.73
C SER A 380 -3.89 -9.37 -3.03
N ASN A 381 -4.89 -10.19 -2.72
CA ASN A 381 -4.68 -11.60 -2.42
C ASN A 381 -5.89 -12.46 -2.79
N LYS A 382 -5.71 -13.78 -2.62
CA LYS A 382 -6.60 -14.89 -2.95
C LYS A 382 -8.08 -14.45 -3.02
N TRP A 383 -8.61 -14.42 -4.25
CA TRP A 383 -10.04 -14.31 -4.57
C TRP A 383 -10.73 -12.94 -4.57
N THR A 384 -10.04 -11.81 -4.38
CA THR A 384 -10.72 -10.51 -4.44
C THR A 384 -9.96 -9.46 -5.26
N VAL A 385 -10.71 -8.82 -6.17
CA VAL A 385 -10.43 -7.48 -6.69
C VAL A 385 -11.45 -6.59 -6.02
N GLY A 386 -11.00 -5.80 -5.04
CA GLY A 386 -11.89 -4.86 -4.36
C GLY A 386 -12.38 -3.78 -5.32
N SER A 387 -13.57 -3.24 -5.06
CA SER A 387 -14.08 -2.03 -5.73
C SER A 387 -13.31 -0.76 -5.35
N VAL A 388 -12.42 -0.84 -4.34
CA VAL A 388 -11.61 0.27 -3.88
C VAL A 388 -10.41 0.46 -4.80
N THR A 389 -10.15 1.72 -5.16
CA THR A 389 -9.01 2.10 -6.02
C THR A 389 -7.69 1.56 -5.47
N ASN A 390 -6.85 1.04 -6.36
CA ASN A 390 -5.48 0.67 -6.04
C ASN A 390 -4.51 1.87 -6.08
N TYR A 391 -4.98 3.05 -6.48
CA TYR A 391 -4.15 4.25 -6.56
C TYR A 391 -3.49 4.60 -5.22
N GLY A 392 -2.22 5.02 -5.25
CA GLY A 392 -1.48 5.43 -4.05
C GLY A 392 -1.13 4.30 -3.08
N ARG A 393 -1.24 3.04 -3.52
CA ARG A 393 -0.90 1.85 -2.72
C ARG A 393 0.41 1.22 -3.15
N TRP A 394 1.16 0.76 -2.17
CA TRP A 394 2.43 0.05 -2.33
C TRP A 394 2.25 -1.46 -2.14
N ASP A 395 2.36 -2.21 -3.22
CA ASP A 395 2.29 -3.68 -3.23
C ASP A 395 2.96 -4.25 -4.50
N TYR A 396 3.54 -5.44 -4.43
CA TYR A 396 4.34 -5.96 -5.56
C TYR A 396 3.56 -6.14 -6.88
N PRO A 397 2.28 -6.58 -6.91
CA PRO A 397 1.52 -6.71 -8.16
C PRO A 397 1.22 -5.34 -8.76
N LEU A 398 1.08 -4.31 -7.92
CA LEU A 398 0.96 -2.93 -8.38
C LEU A 398 2.27 -2.41 -8.96
N GLY A 399 3.42 -2.86 -8.43
CA GLY A 399 4.73 -2.53 -9.01
C GLY A 399 4.83 -2.94 -10.49
N VAL A 400 4.48 -4.18 -10.84
CA VAL A 400 4.49 -4.61 -12.25
C VAL A 400 3.44 -3.89 -13.09
N THR A 401 2.30 -3.55 -12.50
CA THR A 401 1.23 -2.82 -13.20
C THR A 401 1.62 -1.39 -13.54
N VAL A 402 2.20 -0.67 -12.58
CA VAL A 402 2.78 0.67 -12.78
C VAL A 402 3.92 0.62 -13.80
N TYR A 403 4.79 -0.40 -13.74
CA TYR A 403 5.82 -0.59 -14.75
C TYR A 403 5.23 -0.77 -16.16
N GLY A 404 4.18 -1.59 -16.29
CA GLY A 404 3.46 -1.78 -17.55
C GLY A 404 2.82 -0.50 -18.09
N LEU A 405 2.22 0.32 -17.22
CA LEU A 405 1.66 1.63 -17.60
C LEU A 405 2.75 2.57 -18.12
N LEU A 406 3.88 2.69 -17.42
CA LEU A 406 5.01 3.53 -17.83
C LEU A 406 5.52 3.13 -19.22
N ARG A 407 5.78 1.84 -19.43
CA ARG A 407 6.32 1.33 -20.70
C ARG A 407 5.32 1.46 -21.85
N THR A 408 4.04 1.19 -21.58
CA THR A 408 2.98 1.29 -22.59
C THR A 408 2.68 2.74 -22.94
N GLY A 409 2.62 3.63 -21.94
CA GLY A 409 2.44 5.07 -22.15
C GLY A 409 3.57 5.67 -23.02
N ARG A 410 4.83 5.29 -22.77
CA ARG A 410 5.96 5.68 -23.63
C ARG A 410 5.83 5.14 -25.06
N TYR A 411 5.48 3.85 -25.20
CA TYR A 411 5.31 3.22 -26.51
C TYR A 411 4.20 3.87 -27.34
N LEU A 412 3.04 4.13 -26.72
CA LEU A 412 1.89 4.78 -27.36
C LEU A 412 2.01 6.31 -27.46
N GLN A 413 3.07 6.91 -26.93
CA GLN A 413 3.26 8.37 -26.82
C GLN A 413 2.09 9.06 -26.10
N ARG A 414 1.65 8.47 -24.98
CA ARG A 414 0.54 8.93 -24.13
C ARG A 414 1.06 9.43 -22.78
N PRO A 415 1.44 10.72 -22.67
CA PRO A 415 2.02 11.28 -21.45
C PRO A 415 1.01 11.36 -20.29
N ASP A 416 -0.29 11.29 -20.56
CA ASP A 416 -1.33 11.17 -19.53
C ASP A 416 -1.25 9.83 -18.79
N ILE A 417 -0.88 8.74 -19.48
CA ILE A 417 -0.69 7.41 -18.86
C ILE A 417 0.58 7.39 -18.01
N THR A 418 1.70 7.90 -18.53
CA THR A 418 2.96 7.94 -17.76
C THR A 418 2.87 8.87 -16.56
N ARG A 419 2.17 10.00 -16.70
CA ARG A 419 1.88 10.92 -15.59
C ARG A 419 1.05 10.27 -14.50
N TYR A 420 -0.07 9.61 -14.84
CA TYR A 420 -0.87 8.88 -13.86
C TYR A 420 -0.02 7.86 -13.08
N ALA A 421 0.84 7.10 -13.79
CA ALA A 421 1.72 6.13 -13.17
C ALA A 421 2.77 6.77 -12.25
N ALA A 422 3.36 7.90 -12.63
CA ALA A 422 4.30 8.63 -11.80
C ALA A 422 3.63 9.26 -10.56
N GLU A 423 2.46 9.86 -10.73
CA GLU A 423 1.67 10.44 -9.64
C GLU A 423 1.18 9.36 -8.65
N HIS A 424 0.87 8.15 -9.12
CA HIS A 424 0.60 6.99 -8.26
C HIS A 424 1.79 6.71 -7.34
N VAL A 425 3.02 6.63 -7.91
CA VAL A 425 4.24 6.36 -7.13
C VAL A 425 4.52 7.51 -6.15
N GLN A 426 4.32 8.76 -6.56
CA GLN A 426 4.46 9.94 -5.69
C GLN A 426 3.50 9.88 -4.52
N ALA A 427 2.22 9.54 -4.76
CA ALA A 427 1.22 9.40 -3.70
C ALA A 427 1.63 8.36 -2.64
N CYS A 428 2.26 7.24 -3.05
CA CYS A 428 2.80 6.25 -2.11
C CYS A 428 3.98 6.82 -1.30
N THR A 429 4.94 7.44 -1.99
CA THR A 429 6.28 7.76 -1.44
C THR A 429 6.32 9.07 -0.66
N GLN A 430 5.47 10.04 -0.95
CA GLN A 430 5.42 11.31 -0.21
C GLN A 430 5.08 11.10 1.27
N MET A 431 4.31 10.05 1.59
CA MET A 431 3.95 9.69 2.97
C MET A 431 5.03 8.86 3.69
N TYR A 432 6.17 8.59 3.07
CA TYR A 432 7.15 7.63 3.59
C TYR A 432 7.65 7.97 5.00
N GLU A 433 8.05 9.23 5.22
CA GLU A 433 8.51 9.70 6.54
C GLU A 433 7.38 9.66 7.56
N TYR A 434 6.18 10.10 7.17
CA TYR A 434 4.98 9.99 8.01
C TYR A 434 4.72 8.53 8.41
N SER A 435 4.80 7.58 7.48
CA SER A 435 4.54 6.17 7.76
C SER A 435 5.55 5.54 8.73
N LEU A 436 6.81 5.98 8.69
CA LEU A 436 7.82 5.56 9.68
C LEU A 436 7.45 6.08 11.08
N TRP A 437 7.15 7.37 11.18
CA TRP A 437 6.73 8.01 12.43
C TRP A 437 5.42 7.41 12.97
N ASP A 438 4.42 7.20 12.12
CA ASP A 438 3.11 6.65 12.46
C ASP A 438 3.24 5.24 13.06
N ARG A 439 4.10 4.39 12.48
CA ARG A 439 4.43 3.08 13.06
C ARG A 439 5.02 3.22 14.46
N GLU A 440 5.93 4.15 14.68
CA GLU A 440 6.59 4.35 15.98
C GLU A 440 5.63 4.90 17.03
N GLN A 441 4.72 5.80 16.62
CA GLN A 441 3.76 6.41 17.54
C GLN A 441 2.62 5.50 17.96
N TYR A 442 2.19 4.60 17.06
CA TYR A 442 0.94 3.86 17.22
C TYR A 442 1.11 2.34 17.06
N GLY A 443 2.36 1.88 16.94
CA GLY A 443 2.81 0.49 16.88
C GLY A 443 2.63 -0.20 15.54
N PHE A 444 1.73 0.29 14.68
CA PHE A 444 1.55 -0.18 13.31
C PHE A 444 1.12 0.98 12.40
N PRO A 445 1.67 1.09 11.17
CA PRO A 445 1.36 2.19 10.29
C PRO A 445 0.00 2.01 9.61
N ALA A 446 -0.76 3.09 9.49
CA ALA A 446 -2.08 3.09 8.83
C ALA A 446 -1.97 3.07 7.28
N VAL A 447 -0.82 3.49 6.74
CA VAL A 447 -0.50 3.50 5.30
C VAL A 447 0.94 3.00 5.08
N ASN A 448 1.28 2.56 3.86
CA ASN A 448 2.61 2.06 3.48
C ASN A 448 3.17 0.93 4.36
N GLN A 449 2.31 0.03 4.88
CA GLN A 449 2.70 -1.09 5.75
C GLN A 449 3.88 -1.89 5.17
N GLN A 450 3.78 -2.27 3.89
CA GLN A 450 4.82 -3.06 3.24
C GLN A 450 6.13 -2.28 3.09
N LEU A 451 6.06 -1.02 2.64
CA LEU A 451 7.22 -0.16 2.39
C LEU A 451 8.06 0.13 3.66
N VAL A 452 7.40 0.42 4.80
CA VAL A 452 8.14 0.76 6.03
C VAL A 452 8.49 -0.45 6.90
N MET A 453 7.87 -1.60 6.64
CA MET A 453 8.10 -2.85 7.37
C MET A 453 8.72 -3.92 6.48
N LEU A 454 9.85 -3.59 5.85
CA LEU A 454 10.61 -4.50 4.99
C LEU A 454 11.03 -5.77 5.75
N LYS A 455 10.47 -6.92 5.35
CA LYS A 455 10.84 -8.24 5.89
C LYS A 455 11.22 -9.23 4.78
N MET A 456 10.68 -9.05 3.57
CA MET A 456 10.93 -9.92 2.44
C MET A 456 10.97 -9.12 1.14
N LEU A 457 11.52 -9.73 0.09
CA LEU A 457 11.68 -9.11 -1.23
C LEU A 457 10.35 -8.59 -1.80
N ASP A 458 9.25 -9.32 -1.61
CA ASP A 458 7.89 -8.95 -2.05
C ASP A 458 7.45 -7.58 -1.49
N ASN A 459 7.96 -7.17 -0.31
CA ASN A 459 7.57 -5.88 0.29
C ASN A 459 8.12 -4.67 -0.47
N CYS A 460 9.13 -4.83 -1.33
CA CYS A 460 9.83 -3.70 -1.92
C CYS A 460 10.27 -3.84 -3.37
N GLY A 461 10.70 -5.02 -3.84
CA GLY A 461 11.47 -5.08 -5.09
C GLY A 461 10.70 -4.69 -6.34
N SER A 462 9.55 -5.31 -6.59
CA SER A 462 8.74 -4.99 -7.77
C SER A 462 8.33 -3.51 -7.81
N PHE A 463 7.83 -2.97 -6.68
CA PHE A 463 7.37 -1.58 -6.65
C PHE A 463 8.54 -0.59 -6.61
N GLY A 464 9.62 -0.89 -5.90
CA GLY A 464 10.86 -0.09 -5.92
C GLY A 464 11.47 -0.03 -7.31
N SER A 465 11.41 -1.13 -8.08
CA SER A 465 11.82 -1.16 -9.49
C SER A 465 10.96 -0.21 -10.32
N ALA A 466 9.63 -0.28 -10.18
CA ALA A 466 8.71 0.63 -10.86
C ALA A 466 8.90 2.10 -10.45
N MET A 467 9.19 2.36 -9.18
CA MET A 467 9.52 3.69 -8.65
C MET A 467 10.76 4.27 -9.33
N LEU A 468 11.82 3.48 -9.48
CA LEU A 468 13.02 3.90 -10.20
C LEU A 468 12.78 4.08 -11.72
N GLU A 469 11.86 3.30 -12.32
CA GLU A 469 11.42 3.55 -13.69
C GLU A 469 10.65 4.88 -13.80
N ALA A 470 9.79 5.20 -12.82
CA ALA A 470 9.05 6.47 -12.75
C ALA A 470 9.97 7.66 -12.47
N TYR A 471 11.07 7.47 -11.76
CA TYR A 471 12.07 8.52 -11.50
C TYR A 471 12.60 9.15 -12.79
N SER A 472 12.71 8.37 -13.87
CA SER A 472 13.10 8.89 -15.19
C SER A 472 12.07 9.81 -15.85
N GLU A 473 10.83 9.80 -15.38
CA GLU A 473 9.76 10.70 -15.85
C GLU A 473 9.66 11.97 -15.01
N CYS A 474 9.70 11.84 -13.69
CA CYS A 474 9.36 12.94 -12.77
C CYS A 474 10.53 13.53 -11.99
N HIS A 475 11.67 12.83 -11.92
CA HIS A 475 12.85 13.21 -11.14
C HIS A 475 12.55 13.54 -9.66
N GLU A 476 11.54 12.90 -9.08
CA GLU A 476 11.11 13.13 -7.70
C GLU A 476 12.22 12.76 -6.68
N PRO A 477 12.81 13.73 -5.96
CA PRO A 477 13.96 13.47 -5.09
C PRO A 477 13.68 12.50 -3.93
N THR A 478 12.44 12.45 -3.43
CA THR A 478 12.05 11.55 -2.32
C THR A 478 12.22 10.07 -2.66
N PHE A 479 12.35 9.70 -3.94
CA PHE A 479 12.53 8.31 -4.35
C PHE A 479 13.93 7.78 -4.02
N LEU A 480 14.97 8.62 -4.00
CA LEU A 480 16.35 8.17 -3.83
C LEU A 480 16.63 7.63 -2.43
N PRO A 481 16.25 8.30 -1.32
CA PRO A 481 16.42 7.73 0.02
C PRO A 481 15.66 6.41 0.21
N ILE A 482 14.48 6.27 -0.40
CA ILE A 482 13.71 5.03 -0.37
C ILE A 482 14.46 3.92 -1.13
N ALA A 483 14.99 4.24 -2.32
CA ALA A 483 15.77 3.30 -3.11
C ALA A 483 17.04 2.85 -2.36
N GLU A 484 17.75 3.76 -1.70
CA GLU A 484 18.92 3.42 -0.87
C GLU A 484 18.55 2.45 0.25
N ARG A 485 17.42 2.66 0.93
CA ARG A 485 16.96 1.73 1.96
C ARG A 485 16.61 0.34 1.40
N ILE A 486 15.95 0.29 0.25
CA ILE A 486 15.62 -0.99 -0.40
C ILE A 486 16.91 -1.71 -0.82
N ALA A 487 17.90 -0.98 -1.35
CA ALA A 487 19.19 -1.53 -1.71
C ALA A 487 19.97 -2.03 -0.48
N ASP A 488 20.02 -1.27 0.62
CA ASP A 488 20.63 -1.72 1.88
C ASP A 488 19.95 -2.99 2.42
N PHE A 489 18.61 -3.05 2.35
CA PHE A 489 17.87 -4.25 2.71
C PHE A 489 18.32 -5.45 1.87
N MET A 490 18.30 -5.36 0.54
CA MET A 490 18.62 -6.49 -0.35
C MET A 490 20.10 -6.88 -0.31
N LEU A 491 21.01 -5.91 -0.29
CA LEU A 491 22.45 -6.18 -0.42
C LEU A 491 23.07 -6.57 0.92
N SER A 492 22.65 -5.95 2.02
CA SER A 492 23.34 -6.04 3.31
C SER A 492 22.58 -6.81 4.39
N ARG A 493 21.23 -6.86 4.35
CA ARG A 493 20.42 -7.35 5.48
C ARG A 493 19.60 -8.60 5.18
N LEU A 494 19.14 -8.75 3.96
CA LEU A 494 18.32 -9.87 3.53
C LEU A 494 19.09 -11.19 3.75
N GLU A 495 18.35 -12.21 4.20
CA GLU A 495 18.94 -13.49 4.54
C GLU A 495 19.46 -14.23 3.30
N ARG A 496 20.56 -14.97 3.52
CA ARG A 496 21.30 -15.66 2.47
C ARG A 496 21.66 -17.08 2.91
N GLN A 497 21.65 -18.00 1.95
CA GLN A 497 22.31 -19.29 2.10
C GLN A 497 23.84 -19.12 2.17
N GLU A 498 24.56 -20.17 2.53
CA GLU A 498 26.02 -20.14 2.65
C GLU A 498 26.73 -19.75 1.34
N ASP A 499 26.15 -20.07 0.18
CA ASP A 499 26.65 -19.66 -1.14
C ASP A 499 26.21 -18.25 -1.57
N GLY A 500 25.50 -17.55 -0.69
CA GLY A 500 25.03 -16.19 -0.87
C GLY A 500 23.71 -16.07 -1.62
N ALA A 501 23.02 -17.17 -1.93
CA ALA A 501 21.71 -17.14 -2.58
C ALA A 501 20.64 -16.52 -1.66
N PHE A 502 19.81 -15.64 -2.19
CA PHE A 502 18.67 -15.11 -1.41
C PHE A 502 17.71 -16.23 -1.02
N TYR A 503 17.18 -16.15 0.20
CA TYR A 503 16.14 -17.05 0.67
C TYR A 503 15.31 -16.39 1.77
N ARG A 504 14.25 -17.08 2.21
CA ARG A 504 13.28 -16.60 3.20
C ARG A 504 13.45 -17.37 4.50
N THR A 505 13.84 -16.72 5.60
CA THR A 505 13.80 -17.35 6.94
C THR A 505 12.37 -17.39 7.46
N CYS A 506 11.66 -16.25 7.42
CA CYS A 506 10.22 -16.09 7.72
C CYS A 506 9.68 -16.98 8.87
N VAL A 507 10.36 -16.98 10.03
CA VAL A 507 10.03 -17.86 11.18
C VAL A 507 8.53 -17.80 11.52
N GLY A 508 7.89 -18.98 11.56
CA GLY A 508 6.47 -19.13 11.91
C GLY A 508 5.49 -18.77 10.79
N GLU A 509 5.97 -18.49 9.59
CA GLU A 509 5.14 -18.28 8.39
C GLU A 509 5.23 -19.49 7.45
N TYR A 510 4.27 -19.62 6.54
CA TYR A 510 4.27 -20.74 5.59
C TYR A 510 5.52 -20.76 4.70
N ALA A 511 6.10 -19.59 4.40
CA ALA A 511 7.31 -19.45 3.58
C ALA A 511 8.62 -19.64 4.37
N GLU A 512 8.56 -20.09 5.62
CA GLU A 512 9.75 -20.33 6.44
C GLU A 512 10.76 -21.24 5.75
N ASN A 513 12.05 -20.88 5.74
CA ASN A 513 13.16 -21.63 5.16
C ASN A 513 12.93 -22.10 3.71
N THR A 514 12.54 -21.19 2.82
CA THR A 514 12.30 -21.49 1.40
C THR A 514 12.97 -20.49 0.45
N MET A 515 13.20 -20.91 -0.80
CA MET A 515 13.64 -20.08 -1.94
C MET A 515 12.64 -20.24 -3.08
N TRP A 516 12.20 -19.12 -3.68
CA TRP A 516 11.12 -19.12 -4.66
C TRP A 516 11.59 -18.52 -5.98
N ALA A 517 11.27 -19.14 -7.11
CA ALA A 517 11.62 -18.59 -8.44
C ALA A 517 11.22 -17.11 -8.60
N ASP A 518 10.10 -16.72 -7.99
CA ASP A 518 9.56 -15.37 -7.92
C ASP A 518 10.54 -14.34 -7.32
N ASP A 519 11.40 -14.75 -6.38
CA ASP A 519 12.38 -13.87 -5.72
C ASP A 519 13.36 -13.23 -6.72
N LEU A 520 13.59 -13.85 -7.89
CA LEU A 520 14.39 -13.26 -8.96
C LEU A 520 13.74 -11.99 -9.50
N TYR A 521 12.40 -11.95 -9.63
CA TYR A 521 11.66 -10.74 -10.00
C TYR A 521 11.53 -9.75 -8.85
N MET A 522 11.37 -10.25 -7.62
CA MET A 522 11.29 -9.39 -6.45
C MET A 522 12.65 -8.79 -6.03
N SER A 523 13.74 -9.04 -6.77
CA SER A 523 15.07 -8.51 -6.46
C SER A 523 15.78 -7.90 -7.67
N THR A 524 16.00 -8.69 -8.72
CA THR A 524 16.96 -8.34 -9.78
C THR A 524 16.55 -7.13 -10.64
N PRO A 525 15.28 -6.90 -11.02
CA PRO A 525 14.88 -5.71 -11.77
C PRO A 525 15.07 -4.41 -10.98
N PHE A 526 14.88 -4.46 -9.65
CA PHE A 526 15.16 -3.32 -8.77
C PHE A 526 16.66 -3.03 -8.74
N LEU A 527 17.49 -4.04 -8.49
CA LEU A 527 18.94 -3.91 -8.41
C LEU A 527 19.53 -3.35 -9.72
N VAL A 528 19.03 -3.81 -10.87
CA VAL A 528 19.39 -3.28 -12.20
C VAL A 528 19.10 -1.79 -12.32
N ARG A 529 17.88 -1.36 -11.96
CA ARG A 529 17.49 0.06 -12.05
C ARG A 529 18.24 0.91 -11.04
N TYR A 530 18.47 0.39 -9.85
CA TYR A 530 19.24 1.05 -8.81
C TYR A 530 20.68 1.29 -9.28
N ALA A 531 21.33 0.27 -9.85
CA ALA A 531 22.65 0.40 -10.45
C ALA A 531 22.68 1.45 -11.57
N ARG A 532 21.65 1.49 -12.42
CA ARG A 532 21.54 2.48 -13.51
C ARG A 532 21.43 3.92 -12.98
N VAL A 533 20.63 4.14 -11.94
CA VAL A 533 20.40 5.48 -11.38
C VAL A 533 21.59 5.96 -10.53
N THR A 534 22.22 5.07 -9.77
CA THR A 534 23.26 5.43 -8.78
C THR A 534 24.69 5.19 -9.27
N GLY A 535 24.89 4.39 -10.32
CA GLY A 535 26.20 3.92 -10.75
C GLY A 535 26.77 2.78 -9.90
N ASN A 536 26.00 2.19 -8.98
CA ASN A 536 26.46 1.11 -8.11
C ASN A 536 26.56 -0.23 -8.88
N SER A 537 27.75 -0.58 -9.36
CA SER A 537 27.98 -1.82 -10.10
C SER A 537 27.76 -3.09 -9.27
N ALA A 538 28.00 -3.05 -7.95
CA ALA A 538 27.81 -4.21 -7.08
C ALA A 538 26.35 -4.69 -7.04
N ALA A 539 25.38 -3.76 -7.19
CA ALA A 539 23.97 -4.13 -7.32
C ALA A 539 23.70 -4.90 -8.62
N LEU A 540 24.35 -4.52 -9.72
CA LEU A 540 24.22 -5.21 -11.01
C LEU A 540 24.91 -6.59 -10.99
N ASP A 541 26.11 -6.67 -10.40
CA ASP A 541 26.84 -7.93 -10.24
C ASP A 541 26.04 -8.93 -9.40
N GLU A 542 25.43 -8.45 -8.31
CA GLU A 542 24.57 -9.26 -7.45
C GLU A 542 23.31 -9.73 -8.18
N ALA A 543 22.67 -8.87 -8.98
CA ALA A 543 21.52 -9.23 -9.80
C ALA A 543 21.84 -10.37 -10.78
N ALA A 544 23.02 -10.35 -11.41
CA ALA A 544 23.48 -11.42 -12.29
C ALA A 544 23.77 -12.71 -11.52
N ARG A 545 24.49 -12.61 -10.40
CA ARG A 545 24.93 -13.75 -9.58
C ARG A 545 23.74 -14.59 -9.08
N GLN A 546 22.62 -13.95 -8.72
CA GLN A 546 21.44 -14.65 -8.22
C GLN A 546 20.86 -15.67 -9.23
N PHE A 547 20.93 -15.43 -10.54
CA PHE A 547 20.45 -16.40 -11.53
C PHE A 547 21.25 -17.70 -11.52
N SER A 548 22.57 -17.60 -11.46
CA SER A 548 23.48 -18.74 -11.39
C SER A 548 23.23 -19.57 -10.12
N LEU A 549 22.95 -18.90 -8.99
CA LEU A 549 22.60 -19.55 -7.73
C LEU A 549 21.23 -20.22 -7.80
N TYR A 550 20.19 -19.52 -8.25
CA TYR A 550 18.83 -20.08 -8.32
C TYR A 550 18.75 -21.25 -9.30
N ARG A 551 19.53 -21.23 -10.39
CA ARG A 551 19.67 -22.35 -11.31
C ARG A 551 20.13 -23.62 -10.59
N LYS A 552 21.11 -23.53 -9.68
CA LYS A 552 21.62 -24.67 -8.90
C LYS A 552 20.54 -25.36 -8.06
N TYR A 553 19.59 -24.59 -7.50
CA TYR A 553 18.55 -25.11 -6.61
C TYR A 553 17.29 -25.54 -7.35
N LEU A 554 16.87 -24.79 -8.36
CA LEU A 554 15.51 -24.89 -8.93
C LEU A 554 15.46 -25.45 -10.35
N PHE A 555 16.57 -25.46 -11.11
CA PHE A 555 16.52 -25.85 -12.52
C PHE A 555 16.21 -27.35 -12.68
N MET A 556 15.26 -27.65 -13.56
CA MET A 556 14.81 -29.00 -13.90
C MET A 556 15.39 -29.37 -15.27
N PRO A 557 16.55 -30.05 -15.34
CA PRO A 557 17.28 -30.27 -16.59
C PRO A 557 16.52 -31.13 -17.62
N GLU A 558 15.64 -32.02 -17.16
CA GLU A 558 14.78 -32.84 -18.04
C GLU A 558 13.87 -31.99 -18.92
N PHE A 559 13.31 -30.92 -18.35
CA PHE A 559 12.34 -30.06 -19.01
C PHE A 559 12.94 -28.72 -19.47
N LYS A 560 14.16 -28.40 -19.03
CA LYS A 560 14.83 -27.11 -19.20
C LYS A 560 13.99 -25.92 -18.70
N ILE A 561 13.34 -26.09 -17.55
CA ILE A 561 12.52 -25.07 -16.88
C ILE A 561 12.82 -25.07 -15.38
N MET A 562 12.20 -24.18 -14.61
CA MET A 562 12.42 -24.05 -13.18
C MET A 562 11.33 -24.75 -12.38
N SER A 563 11.70 -25.38 -11.27
CA SER A 563 10.80 -25.67 -10.16
C SER A 563 10.41 -24.37 -9.46
N HIS A 564 9.19 -24.31 -8.90
CA HIS A 564 8.70 -23.12 -8.23
C HIS A 564 9.48 -22.79 -6.95
N VAL A 565 9.68 -23.78 -6.07
CA VAL A 565 10.22 -23.55 -4.72
C VAL A 565 11.24 -24.62 -4.35
N TYR A 566 12.30 -24.21 -3.66
CA TYR A 566 13.19 -25.08 -2.91
C TYR A 566 12.88 -24.95 -1.42
N ASP A 567 12.55 -26.06 -0.77
CA ASP A 567 12.25 -26.10 0.66
C ASP A 567 13.44 -26.67 1.42
N PHE A 568 14.14 -25.82 2.18
CA PHE A 568 15.34 -26.21 2.91
C PHE A 568 15.03 -27.10 4.12
N LYS A 569 13.78 -27.15 4.59
CA LYS A 569 13.37 -28.11 5.64
C LYS A 569 13.49 -29.54 5.15
N TYR A 570 13.19 -29.77 3.87
CA TYR A 570 13.25 -31.09 3.24
C TYR A 570 14.49 -31.29 2.36
N GLY A 571 15.28 -30.24 2.13
CA GLY A 571 16.48 -30.30 1.30
C GLY A 571 16.20 -30.63 -0.17
N GLN A 572 15.04 -30.20 -0.70
CA GLN A 572 14.64 -30.51 -2.07
C GLN A 572 13.74 -29.45 -2.70
N ALA A 573 13.81 -29.35 -4.03
CA ALA A 573 12.85 -28.60 -4.83
C ALA A 573 11.49 -29.30 -4.86
N THR A 574 10.40 -28.53 -5.00
CA THR A 574 9.05 -29.10 -5.13
C THR A 574 8.85 -29.90 -6.41
N GLN A 575 9.73 -29.71 -7.41
CA GLN A 575 9.63 -30.28 -8.76
C GLN A 575 8.31 -29.94 -9.48
N ILE A 576 7.61 -28.89 -9.02
CA ILE A 576 6.43 -28.37 -9.69
C ILE A 576 6.82 -27.11 -10.49
N PRO A 577 6.80 -27.15 -11.84
CA PRO A 577 7.11 -26.00 -12.67
C PRO A 577 5.87 -25.12 -12.83
N TRP A 578 5.57 -24.33 -11.80
CA TRP A 578 4.47 -23.39 -11.84
C TRP A 578 4.73 -22.28 -12.88
N GLY A 579 3.72 -21.99 -13.71
CA GLY A 579 3.84 -21.10 -14.85
C GLY A 579 4.30 -19.70 -14.48
N ARG A 580 3.66 -19.03 -13.51
CA ARG A 580 4.00 -17.64 -13.15
C ARG A 580 5.40 -17.52 -12.55
N GLY A 581 5.81 -18.41 -11.65
CA GLY A 581 7.19 -18.40 -11.12
C GLY A 581 8.26 -18.54 -12.22
N ASN A 582 7.99 -19.37 -13.24
CA ASN A 582 8.84 -19.47 -14.43
C ASN A 582 8.82 -18.20 -15.29
N GLY A 583 7.63 -17.61 -15.48
CA GLY A 583 7.48 -16.33 -16.16
C GLY A 583 8.32 -15.24 -15.50
N TRP A 584 8.30 -15.15 -14.17
CA TRP A 584 9.12 -14.20 -13.41
C TRP A 584 10.62 -14.43 -13.59
N THR A 585 11.05 -15.69 -13.63
CA THR A 585 12.45 -16.03 -13.93
C THR A 585 12.85 -15.48 -15.29
N LEU A 586 12.10 -15.78 -16.35
CA LEU A 586 12.44 -15.36 -17.70
C LEU A 586 12.38 -13.84 -17.86
N PHE A 587 11.31 -13.22 -17.35
CA PHE A 587 11.12 -11.78 -17.37
C PHE A 587 12.34 -11.06 -16.79
N SER A 588 12.72 -11.44 -15.58
CA SER A 588 13.83 -10.82 -14.85
C SER A 588 15.17 -11.07 -15.52
N LEU A 589 15.37 -12.25 -16.09
CA LEU A 589 16.60 -12.56 -16.82
C LEU A 589 16.77 -11.62 -18.02
N THR A 590 15.68 -11.28 -18.73
CA THR A 590 15.76 -10.31 -19.83
C THR A 590 16.08 -8.89 -19.36
N GLU A 591 15.59 -8.48 -18.18
CA GLU A 591 15.89 -7.17 -17.60
C GLU A 591 17.37 -7.05 -17.19
N VAL A 592 17.92 -8.12 -16.60
CA VAL A 592 19.36 -8.18 -16.27
C VAL A 592 20.21 -8.21 -17.53
N LEU A 593 19.89 -9.06 -18.52
CA LEU A 593 20.66 -9.17 -19.76
C LEU A 593 20.71 -7.87 -20.59
N GLU A 594 19.64 -7.07 -20.57
CA GLU A 594 19.64 -5.74 -21.21
C GLU A 594 20.59 -4.76 -20.49
N ALA A 595 20.69 -4.85 -19.17
CA ALA A 595 21.51 -3.94 -18.37
C ALA A 595 22.98 -4.34 -18.27
N LEU A 596 23.31 -5.62 -18.44
CA LEU A 596 24.67 -6.11 -18.32
C LEU A 596 25.57 -5.59 -19.45
N PRO A 597 26.76 -5.05 -19.12
CA PRO A 597 27.80 -4.76 -20.11
C PRO A 597 28.13 -6.01 -20.93
N VAL A 598 28.46 -5.82 -22.21
CA VAL A 598 28.82 -6.94 -23.12
C VAL A 598 29.96 -7.79 -22.57
N GLU A 599 30.94 -7.15 -21.92
CA GLU A 599 32.13 -7.78 -21.34
C GLU A 599 31.92 -8.35 -19.91
N HIS A 600 30.71 -8.27 -19.36
CA HIS A 600 30.45 -8.76 -18.01
C HIS A 600 30.64 -10.29 -17.93
N PRO A 601 31.38 -10.82 -16.94
CA PRO A 601 31.79 -12.23 -16.91
C PRO A 601 30.63 -13.23 -16.86
N GLU A 602 29.53 -12.90 -16.17
CA GLU A 602 28.34 -13.77 -16.11
C GLU A 602 27.51 -13.75 -17.41
N ARG A 603 27.68 -12.74 -18.28
CA ARG A 603 26.76 -12.51 -19.40
C ARG A 603 26.67 -13.70 -20.37
N PRO A 604 27.76 -14.37 -20.78
CA PRO A 604 27.68 -15.55 -21.64
C PRO A 604 26.86 -16.69 -21.01
N ALA A 605 27.12 -17.01 -19.74
CA ALA A 605 26.41 -18.07 -19.02
C ALA A 605 24.90 -17.76 -18.87
N LEU A 606 24.55 -16.49 -18.65
CA LEU A 606 23.17 -16.04 -18.58
C LEU A 606 22.45 -16.08 -19.94
N ILE A 607 23.14 -15.79 -21.05
CA ILE A 607 22.58 -15.95 -22.40
C ILE A 607 22.34 -17.43 -22.71
N ASP A 608 23.27 -18.32 -22.38
CA ASP A 608 23.07 -19.76 -22.56
C ASP A 608 21.91 -20.27 -21.70
N PHE A 609 21.81 -19.83 -20.45
CA PHE A 609 20.69 -20.18 -19.58
C PHE A 609 19.35 -19.64 -20.12
N PHE A 610 19.33 -18.41 -20.64
CA PHE A 610 18.16 -17.84 -21.32
C PHE A 610 17.71 -18.70 -22.51
N ASN A 611 18.64 -19.13 -23.37
CA ASN A 611 18.32 -20.00 -24.51
C ASN A 611 17.77 -21.37 -24.02
N GLU A 612 18.39 -22.00 -23.02
CA GLU A 612 17.91 -23.27 -22.44
C GLU A 612 16.47 -23.15 -21.93
N LEU A 613 16.18 -22.10 -21.15
CA LEU A 613 14.83 -21.84 -20.63
C LEU A 613 13.84 -21.61 -21.77
N CYS A 614 14.21 -20.80 -22.76
CA CYS A 614 13.34 -20.53 -23.90
C CYS A 614 13.05 -21.78 -24.72
N GLU A 615 14.01 -22.68 -24.93
CA GLU A 615 13.78 -24.00 -25.54
C GLU A 615 12.73 -24.81 -24.76
N GLY A 616 12.87 -24.91 -23.44
CA GLY A 616 11.92 -25.61 -22.57
C GLY A 616 10.52 -25.02 -22.64
N TYR A 617 10.40 -23.69 -22.57
CA TYR A 617 9.12 -23.01 -22.67
C TYR A 617 8.47 -23.17 -24.04
N ALA A 618 9.22 -23.02 -25.14
CA ALA A 618 8.68 -23.18 -26.48
C ALA A 618 8.14 -24.61 -26.72
N ALA A 619 8.81 -25.63 -26.16
CA ALA A 619 8.37 -27.03 -26.26
C ALA A 619 7.05 -27.32 -25.52
N LEU A 620 6.66 -26.48 -24.56
CA LEU A 620 5.46 -26.65 -23.73
C LEU A 620 4.31 -25.69 -24.12
N GLN A 621 4.43 -24.95 -25.22
CA GLN A 621 3.36 -24.07 -25.70
C GLN A 621 2.14 -24.88 -26.16
N GLY A 622 0.96 -24.57 -25.60
CA GLY A 622 -0.30 -25.20 -25.99
C GLY A 622 -0.75 -24.85 -27.41
N GLU A 623 -1.73 -25.58 -27.94
CA GLU A 623 -2.26 -25.38 -29.29
C GLU A 623 -2.84 -23.97 -29.48
N SER A 624 -3.48 -23.43 -28.44
CA SER A 624 -4.07 -22.09 -28.43
C SER A 624 -3.04 -20.95 -28.44
N GLY A 625 -1.75 -21.27 -28.27
CA GLY A 625 -0.67 -20.31 -28.05
C GLY A 625 -0.43 -19.96 -26.58
N LEU A 626 -1.32 -20.35 -25.66
CA LEU A 626 -1.17 -20.16 -24.22
C LEU A 626 -0.37 -21.30 -23.56
N TRP A 627 0.15 -21.06 -22.36
CA TRP A 627 0.76 -22.06 -21.50
C TRP A 627 -0.17 -22.46 -20.37
N HIS A 628 0.06 -23.66 -19.82
CA HIS A 628 -0.70 -24.22 -18.72
C HIS A 628 -0.16 -23.77 -17.35
N GLN A 629 -1.05 -23.70 -16.35
CA GLN A 629 -0.75 -23.32 -14.98
C GLN A 629 0.42 -24.11 -14.38
N VAL A 630 0.46 -25.42 -14.62
CA VAL A 630 1.64 -26.27 -14.36
C VAL A 630 2.20 -26.69 -15.71
N LEU A 631 3.39 -26.21 -16.05
CA LEU A 631 3.89 -26.20 -17.43
C LEU A 631 4.02 -27.59 -18.05
N ASN A 632 4.39 -28.60 -17.25
CA ASN A 632 4.55 -29.98 -17.70
C ASN A 632 3.28 -30.85 -17.51
N VAL A 633 2.15 -30.26 -17.11
CA VAL A 633 0.86 -30.94 -16.94
C VAL A 633 -0.20 -30.25 -17.81
N PRO A 634 -0.33 -30.63 -19.10
CA PRO A 634 -1.21 -29.95 -20.06
C PRO A 634 -2.71 -30.08 -19.75
N GLN A 635 -3.07 -30.89 -18.76
CA GLN A 635 -4.44 -31.01 -18.26
C GLN A 635 -4.85 -29.84 -17.35
N THR A 636 -3.88 -29.12 -16.77
CA THR A 636 -4.17 -27.93 -15.96
C THR A 636 -4.68 -26.79 -16.82
N TYR A 637 -5.35 -25.81 -16.23
CA TYR A 637 -5.93 -24.71 -17.01
C TYR A 637 -4.86 -23.84 -17.69
N GLU A 638 -5.18 -23.27 -18.87
CA GLU A 638 -4.33 -22.28 -19.54
C GLU A 638 -4.24 -21.00 -18.69
N GLU A 639 -3.05 -20.48 -18.42
CA GLU A 639 -2.83 -19.33 -17.53
C GLU A 639 -2.24 -18.13 -18.28
N ALA A 640 -2.84 -16.97 -18.06
CA ALA A 640 -2.61 -15.80 -18.89
C ALA A 640 -1.33 -15.04 -18.50
N SER A 641 -1.02 -14.91 -17.20
CA SER A 641 0.12 -14.12 -16.74
C SER A 641 1.48 -14.73 -17.14
N CYS A 642 1.64 -16.05 -17.02
CA CYS A 642 2.84 -16.77 -17.46
C CYS A 642 3.01 -16.68 -18.98
N THR A 643 1.93 -16.87 -19.74
CA THR A 643 1.92 -16.73 -21.20
C THR A 643 2.43 -15.33 -21.61
N ALA A 644 1.93 -14.28 -20.96
CA ALA A 644 2.33 -12.92 -21.26
C ALA A 644 3.81 -12.67 -20.96
N MET A 645 4.35 -13.21 -19.85
CA MET A 645 5.79 -13.13 -19.56
C MET A 645 6.66 -13.92 -20.53
N PHE A 646 6.20 -15.07 -21.03
CA PHE A 646 6.93 -15.81 -22.07
C PHE A 646 6.93 -15.05 -23.39
N ALA A 647 5.79 -14.48 -23.81
CA ALA A 647 5.71 -13.63 -24.98
C ALA A 647 6.66 -12.42 -24.87
N TYR A 648 6.69 -11.78 -23.70
CA TYR A 648 7.62 -10.70 -23.38
C TYR A 648 9.09 -11.12 -23.49
N GLY A 649 9.47 -12.23 -22.85
CA GLY A 649 10.84 -12.75 -22.86
C GLY A 649 11.31 -13.12 -24.26
N PHE A 650 10.48 -13.83 -25.04
CA PHE A 650 10.76 -14.17 -26.43
C PHE A 650 10.90 -12.93 -27.31
N ALA A 651 9.98 -11.97 -27.22
CA ALA A 651 10.02 -10.76 -28.02
C ALA A 651 11.30 -9.94 -27.76
N ARG A 652 11.73 -9.87 -26.50
CA ARG A 652 13.00 -9.23 -26.12
C ARG A 652 14.21 -10.00 -26.64
N GLY A 653 14.25 -11.32 -26.48
CA GLY A 653 15.36 -12.14 -26.98
C GLY A 653 15.59 -11.97 -28.49
N VAL A 654 14.51 -11.83 -29.28
CA VAL A 654 14.59 -11.50 -30.71
C VAL A 654 15.15 -10.09 -30.91
N ARG A 655 14.57 -9.08 -30.26
CA ARG A 655 14.98 -7.66 -30.39
C ARG A 655 16.43 -7.38 -30.04
N PHE A 656 16.95 -8.08 -29.02
CA PHE A 656 18.32 -7.89 -28.53
C PHE A 656 19.32 -8.90 -29.12
N GLY A 657 18.87 -9.81 -30.01
CA GLY A 657 19.74 -10.76 -30.69
C GLY A 657 20.37 -11.81 -29.77
N TRP A 658 19.65 -12.27 -28.75
CA TRP A 658 20.16 -13.26 -27.79
C TRP A 658 19.95 -14.71 -28.24
N PHE A 659 19.07 -14.94 -29.22
CA PHE A 659 18.80 -16.29 -29.72
C PHE A 659 19.82 -16.74 -30.76
N LYS A 660 20.18 -18.03 -30.65
CA LYS A 660 20.91 -18.73 -31.70
C LYS A 660 20.03 -18.93 -32.94
N ASP A 661 18.78 -19.36 -32.73
CA ASP A 661 17.76 -19.55 -33.77
C ASP A 661 16.45 -18.79 -33.43
N PRO A 662 16.23 -17.57 -33.95
CA PRO A 662 15.15 -16.70 -33.50
C PRO A 662 13.74 -17.07 -34.00
N GLU A 663 13.60 -17.78 -35.12
CA GLU A 663 12.32 -17.93 -35.84
C GLU A 663 11.24 -18.68 -35.03
N VAL A 664 11.65 -19.72 -34.27
CA VAL A 664 10.74 -20.46 -33.40
C VAL A 664 10.16 -19.56 -32.30
N TYR A 665 10.97 -18.64 -31.78
CA TYR A 665 10.57 -17.72 -30.71
C TYR A 665 9.74 -16.54 -31.23
N VAL A 666 9.99 -16.07 -32.46
CA VAL A 666 9.09 -15.13 -33.15
C VAL A 666 7.70 -15.74 -33.25
N THR A 667 7.61 -16.96 -33.78
CA THR A 667 6.33 -17.67 -33.94
C THR A 667 5.66 -17.90 -32.58
N ALA A 668 6.42 -18.34 -31.57
CA ALA A 668 5.88 -18.57 -30.23
C ALA A 668 5.33 -17.29 -29.59
N ALA A 669 6.05 -16.17 -29.69
CA ALA A 669 5.61 -14.88 -29.15
C ALA A 669 4.34 -14.35 -29.84
N GLU A 670 4.26 -14.47 -31.17
CA GLU A 670 3.06 -14.06 -31.92
C GLU A 670 1.84 -14.92 -31.58
N ARG A 671 2.02 -16.24 -31.50
CA ARG A 671 0.96 -17.17 -31.07
C ARG A 671 0.50 -16.89 -29.65
N ALA A 672 1.44 -16.59 -28.74
CA ALA A 672 1.14 -16.24 -27.37
C ALA A 672 0.28 -14.97 -27.29
N TRP A 673 0.72 -13.89 -27.94
CA TRP A 673 -0.02 -12.64 -27.96
C TRP A 673 -1.41 -12.80 -28.59
N LYS A 674 -1.50 -13.51 -29.71
CA LYS A 674 -2.77 -13.81 -30.38
C LYS A 674 -3.72 -14.60 -29.46
N GLY A 675 -3.21 -15.64 -28.79
CA GLY A 675 -3.97 -16.41 -27.81
C GLY A 675 -4.53 -15.52 -26.68
N LEU A 676 -3.72 -14.59 -26.16
CA LEU A 676 -4.12 -13.67 -25.10
C LEU A 676 -5.26 -12.74 -25.55
N ILE A 677 -5.16 -12.10 -26.73
CA ILE A 677 -6.20 -11.19 -27.22
C ILE A 677 -7.47 -11.92 -27.71
N CYS A 678 -7.38 -13.22 -28.02
CA CYS A 678 -8.53 -14.06 -28.35
C CYS A 678 -9.26 -14.60 -27.13
N LYS A 679 -8.54 -14.89 -26.04
CA LYS A 679 -9.07 -15.68 -24.91
C LYS A 679 -9.01 -15.02 -23.55
N ALA A 680 -8.01 -14.19 -23.28
CA ALA A 680 -7.73 -13.64 -21.96
C ALA A 680 -8.08 -12.15 -21.84
N ILE A 681 -8.07 -11.39 -22.93
CA ILE A 681 -8.38 -9.96 -22.91
C ILE A 681 -9.72 -9.72 -23.63
N ASP A 682 -10.72 -9.27 -22.88
CA ASP A 682 -12.02 -8.93 -23.46
C ASP A 682 -12.03 -7.53 -24.09
N ARG A 683 -13.07 -7.22 -24.86
CA ARG A 683 -13.27 -5.97 -25.58
C ARG A 683 -13.51 -4.75 -24.67
N GLN A 684 -13.71 -4.96 -23.37
CA GLN A 684 -13.75 -3.91 -22.35
C GLN A 684 -12.37 -3.66 -21.72
N GLY A 685 -11.36 -4.45 -22.08
CA GLY A 685 -10.02 -4.40 -21.50
C GLY A 685 -9.91 -5.12 -20.16
N ASN A 686 -10.90 -5.94 -19.76
CA ASN A 686 -10.69 -6.80 -18.59
C ASN A 686 -9.76 -7.96 -18.95
N VAL A 687 -8.90 -8.29 -18.00
CA VAL A 687 -7.93 -9.38 -18.12
C VAL A 687 -8.43 -10.58 -17.33
N HIS A 688 -8.62 -11.70 -18.02
CA HIS A 688 -9.07 -12.97 -17.47
C HIS A 688 -7.91 -13.97 -17.44
N GLY A 689 -8.10 -15.08 -16.74
CA GLY A 689 -7.13 -16.17 -16.73
C GLY A 689 -5.85 -15.92 -15.94
N VAL A 690 -5.81 -14.87 -15.11
CA VAL A 690 -4.68 -14.57 -14.24
C VAL A 690 -4.85 -15.35 -12.94
N CYS A 691 -3.92 -16.26 -12.64
CA CYS A 691 -3.94 -17.03 -11.40
C CYS A 691 -3.78 -16.10 -10.18
N SER A 692 -4.57 -16.30 -9.12
CA SER A 692 -4.47 -15.53 -7.86
C SER A 692 -3.14 -15.77 -7.13
N GLY A 693 -2.83 -14.92 -6.13
CA GLY A 693 -1.63 -15.04 -5.29
C GLY A 693 -1.45 -16.45 -4.69
N SER A 694 -0.24 -17.00 -4.82
CA SER A 694 0.06 -18.40 -4.49
C SER A 694 0.87 -18.55 -3.21
N ARG A 695 0.67 -19.67 -2.50
CA ARG A 695 1.70 -20.23 -1.62
C ARG A 695 2.57 -21.22 -2.42
N TYR A 696 2.93 -22.36 -1.83
CA TYR A 696 3.58 -23.46 -2.54
C TYR A 696 3.04 -24.81 -2.07
N ALA A 697 3.24 -25.84 -2.89
CA ALA A 697 2.99 -27.23 -2.56
C ALA A 697 3.91 -28.16 -3.37
N PHE A 698 3.99 -29.42 -2.94
CA PHE A 698 4.69 -30.52 -3.61
C PHE A 698 3.79 -31.28 -4.60
N THR A 699 2.59 -30.77 -4.90
CA THR A 699 1.64 -31.42 -5.81
C THR A 699 1.12 -30.42 -6.84
N ALA A 700 0.93 -30.88 -8.07
CA ALA A 700 0.30 -30.09 -9.13
C ALA A 700 -1.18 -29.78 -8.81
N GLU A 701 -1.84 -30.66 -8.04
CA GLU A 701 -3.24 -30.52 -7.66
C GLU A 701 -3.51 -29.21 -6.91
N TYR A 702 -2.61 -28.79 -6.00
CA TYR A 702 -2.72 -27.49 -5.34
C TYR A 702 -2.77 -26.33 -6.35
N TYR A 703 -1.84 -26.32 -7.32
CA TYR A 703 -1.75 -25.23 -8.29
C TYR A 703 -2.92 -25.22 -9.28
N ASP A 704 -3.48 -26.38 -9.58
CA ASP A 704 -4.60 -26.51 -10.52
C ASP A 704 -5.95 -26.29 -9.84
N GLN A 705 -6.15 -26.86 -8.65
CA GLN A 705 -7.45 -26.95 -7.97
C GLN A 705 -7.69 -25.83 -6.95
N ASP A 706 -6.66 -25.38 -6.24
CA ASP A 706 -6.79 -24.40 -5.14
C ASP A 706 -6.41 -22.98 -5.54
N LEU A 707 -5.57 -22.83 -6.57
CA LEU A 707 -5.18 -21.57 -7.16
C LEU A 707 -5.94 -21.35 -8.46
N ARG A 708 -7.10 -20.71 -8.41
CA ARG A 708 -7.85 -20.36 -9.63
C ARG A 708 -7.60 -18.91 -10.03
N THR A 709 -8.21 -18.56 -11.15
CA THR A 709 -8.03 -17.30 -11.83
C THR A 709 -8.96 -16.21 -11.29
N VAL A 710 -8.46 -14.99 -11.19
CA VAL A 710 -9.21 -13.80 -10.79
C VAL A 710 -9.18 -12.81 -11.95
N THR A 711 -10.34 -12.32 -12.37
CA THR A 711 -10.44 -11.30 -13.42
C THR A 711 -9.91 -9.97 -12.89
N ASN A 712 -9.12 -9.28 -13.69
CA ASN A 712 -8.44 -8.02 -13.36
C ASN A 712 -7.51 -8.10 -12.15
N ASP A 713 -6.97 -9.29 -11.90
CA ASP A 713 -5.97 -9.47 -10.88
C ASP A 713 -4.70 -8.64 -11.22
N ASN A 714 -4.22 -7.87 -10.24
CA ASN A 714 -3.10 -6.93 -10.40
C ASN A 714 -1.79 -7.62 -10.81
N HIS A 715 -1.66 -8.94 -10.60
CA HIS A 715 -0.47 -9.67 -11.02
C HIS A 715 -0.35 -9.72 -12.55
N GLY A 716 -1.46 -9.65 -13.30
CA GLY A 716 -1.46 -9.88 -14.75
C GLY A 716 -1.56 -8.64 -15.62
N ILE A 717 -2.24 -7.57 -15.17
CA ILE A 717 -2.59 -6.42 -16.03
C ILE A 717 -1.34 -5.73 -16.59
N GLY A 718 -0.37 -5.40 -15.73
CA GLY A 718 0.92 -4.86 -16.14
C GLY A 718 1.67 -5.72 -17.14
N ILE A 719 1.65 -7.03 -16.91
CA ILE A 719 2.35 -8.00 -17.76
C ILE A 719 1.71 -8.05 -19.15
N MET A 720 0.39 -8.02 -19.27
CA MET A 720 -0.30 -7.96 -20.58
C MET A 720 0.14 -6.74 -21.39
N MET A 721 0.22 -5.59 -20.73
CA MET A 721 0.69 -4.34 -21.30
C MET A 721 2.16 -4.43 -21.77
N LEU A 722 3.03 -5.01 -20.95
CA LEU A 722 4.44 -5.22 -21.28
C LEU A 722 4.63 -6.20 -22.44
N ALA A 723 3.89 -7.32 -22.43
CA ALA A 723 3.93 -8.34 -23.47
C ALA A 723 3.49 -7.77 -24.82
N GLY A 724 2.34 -7.09 -24.87
CA GLY A 724 1.85 -6.46 -26.10
C GLY A 724 2.83 -5.41 -26.63
N THR A 725 3.41 -4.60 -25.73
CA THR A 725 4.42 -3.59 -26.08
C THR A 725 5.67 -4.22 -26.70
N GLU A 726 6.26 -5.25 -26.07
CA GLU A 726 7.48 -5.86 -26.61
C GLU A 726 7.22 -6.69 -27.88
N VAL A 727 6.06 -7.36 -28.01
CA VAL A 727 5.68 -8.04 -29.26
C VAL A 727 5.51 -7.04 -30.41
N ALA A 728 4.90 -5.87 -30.15
CA ALA A 728 4.78 -4.81 -31.16
C ALA A 728 6.15 -4.27 -31.58
N LYS A 729 7.03 -4.01 -30.61
CA LYS A 729 8.41 -3.60 -30.90
C LYS A 729 9.20 -4.68 -31.64
N MET A 730 8.97 -5.97 -31.37
CA MET A 730 9.60 -7.08 -32.09
C MET A 730 9.16 -7.09 -33.55
N LYS A 731 7.85 -7.00 -33.82
CA LYS A 731 7.32 -6.93 -35.20
C LYS A 731 7.92 -5.75 -35.97
N LYS A 732 8.00 -4.58 -35.34
CA LYS A 732 8.65 -3.40 -35.91
C LYS A 732 10.13 -3.63 -36.21
N HIS A 733 10.88 -4.17 -35.25
CA HIS A 733 12.29 -4.50 -35.41
C HIS A 733 12.53 -5.45 -36.60
N LEU A 734 11.73 -6.52 -36.71
CA LEU A 734 11.82 -7.47 -37.82
C LEU A 734 11.49 -6.82 -39.17
N ALA A 735 10.49 -5.93 -39.24
CA ALA A 735 10.15 -5.20 -40.45
C ALA A 735 11.30 -4.29 -40.91
N GLU A 736 11.94 -3.57 -39.99
CA GLU A 736 13.09 -2.68 -40.29
C GLU A 736 14.32 -3.47 -40.77
N HIS A 737 14.56 -4.68 -40.23
CA HIS A 737 15.69 -5.52 -40.61
C HIS A 737 15.46 -6.32 -41.91
N ARG A 738 14.20 -6.58 -42.28
CA ARG A 738 13.84 -7.14 -43.59
C ARG A 738 14.04 -6.14 -44.74
N VAL A 739 13.85 -4.85 -44.49
CA VAL A 739 14.01 -3.77 -45.50
C VAL A 739 15.48 -3.41 -45.74
N SER A 740 16.38 -3.68 -44.79
CA SER A 740 17.81 -3.33 -44.86
C SER A 740 18.71 -4.41 -45.46
N SER A 741 18.18 -5.59 -45.82
CA SER A 741 18.91 -6.60 -46.62
C SER A 741 18.62 -6.39 -48.11
N PRO A 742 19.56 -5.89 -48.93
CA PRO A 742 19.34 -5.85 -50.38
C PRO A 742 19.22 -7.28 -50.88
N ALA A 743 18.18 -7.56 -51.67
CA ALA A 743 18.10 -8.79 -52.43
C ALA A 743 19.39 -8.94 -53.23
N VAL A 744 20.21 -9.94 -52.89
CA VAL A 744 21.30 -10.39 -53.75
C VAL A 744 20.62 -10.96 -54.99
N SER A 745 20.51 -10.12 -56.02
CA SER A 745 20.08 -10.54 -57.34
C SER A 745 21.16 -11.47 -57.88
N HIS A 746 20.93 -12.78 -57.80
CA HIS A 746 21.66 -13.73 -58.63
C HIS A 746 21.19 -13.54 -60.07
N SER A 747 22.02 -12.84 -60.86
CA SER A 747 22.00 -12.89 -62.32
C SER A 747 22.68 -14.17 -62.81
#